data_AF-A0A7J2UV60-F1
#
_entry.id   AF-A0A7J2UV60-F1
#
_cell.length_a   1.000
_cell.length_b   1.000
_cell.length_c   1.000
_cell.angle_alpha   90.00
_cell.angle_beta   90.00
_cell.angle_gamma   90.00
#
_symmetry.space_group_name_H-M   'P 1'
#
loop_
_entity.id
_entity.type
_entity.pdbx_description
1 polymer ?
#
loop_
_entity_poly.entity_id
_entity_poly.type
_entity_poly.pdbx_seq_one_letter_code
_entity_poly.pdbx_strand_id
1 'polypeptide(L)'
;ATIYANSELLSIYQGSWWTKEYNASDFAGYPDHTYYVEPHHYGYLGADLVSVLDVNITNELFKFVSDVNLTLNVNRGTILDYQEISKGNWTITYHAPAIEGPKNVTFTLKMYKYGYGFAQKNINATVIDMTPPVSRMYGPAGFFHNGTRHFNASAYDALSNVTKVQLWYDYSSNNATWSGWIMWDEIFVEPYRWNFTWPMNSGYYRVSSSGIDTHGNVEIIDEVDWLGFVDLNAPVADAGLDQQHHRKSQVFFNGLNSWDDTNIINYTWEFVYNGSIVYLYGPTPSFTFYVADWYTVNLTVWDILGHSDTDSMLLHVIPISDIRVEPDYMETSLDCGDTQLLLLNIHNDDLGPLNFQIGDLGAIGWLDCVPDSGIVNGTSSIQIFVSVNTLTLDLGEYWADIFIFHNDPWKGDIIVPVNLTVHPAARDLKMLSIDIPQGEAGEWANFSATVKNQGRQDETDVLVELLINGTVVDTTTIPHIAVGEEISVYLHHYTTVAGEYQAEARAVAVPFENNTYNNNASGIFSVIAFPDLWYEPDSFSFVIPVNATASDILTIGNAGYAELDFELKQGKESLDILLAASDTNIQTVQTYLQATGGDKFHNIDIYDTRYGTPTVEQLLAYDAVLVWTNFGPQNAVLLGDNLADYMDQGGGVVMMTFGNTVSWGVSGRYFSDMYGATPRSDNVYNYSNLGTVFIPNHPIMTGINGVSCNFNSGTTEIVPGAVRVANDNLGNTLVATNEPAGITGKAVTLGYFPIAGYGQSGEWQELIANAL
;
A
#
# COMPACT_ATOMS: atom_id res chain seq x y z
N ALA A 1 -15.64 -38.56 -120.86
CA ALA A 1 -14.30 -38.21 -120.37
C ALA A 1 -14.49 -37.63 -118.97
N THR A 2 -13.68 -38.05 -118.00
CA THR A 2 -13.64 -37.42 -116.67
C THR A 2 -12.54 -36.37 -116.71
N ILE A 3 -12.85 -35.13 -116.37
CA ILE A 3 -11.93 -34.00 -116.48
C ILE A 3 -11.82 -33.33 -115.11
N TYR A 4 -10.58 -33.15 -114.66
CA TYR A 4 -10.24 -32.48 -113.41
C TYR A 4 -9.94 -31.01 -113.71
N ALA A 5 -10.44 -30.10 -112.86
CA ALA A 5 -10.10 -28.70 -112.92
C ALA A 5 -9.15 -28.37 -111.76
N ASN A 6 -7.96 -27.88 -112.11
CA ASN A 6 -6.93 -27.48 -111.15
C ASN A 6 -6.63 -26.01 -111.45
N SER A 7 -6.80 -25.12 -110.48
CA SER A 7 -6.41 -23.72 -110.62
C SER A 7 -5.08 -23.46 -109.92
N GLU A 8 -3.96 -23.55 -110.63
CA GLU A 8 -2.71 -22.91 -110.18
C GLU A 8 -2.00 -22.26 -111.36
N LEU A 9 -1.89 -20.92 -111.32
CA LEU A 9 -0.60 -20.21 -111.32
C LEU A 9 -0.84 -18.70 -111.36
N LEU A 10 -0.30 -18.00 -110.37
CA LEU A 10 -0.17 -16.55 -110.34
C LEU A 10 1.34 -16.21 -110.37
N SER A 11 1.78 -15.41 -111.34
CA SER A 11 3.09 -14.73 -111.26
C SER A 11 2.98 -13.24 -111.63
N ILE A 12 3.13 -12.46 -110.56
CA ILE A 12 3.61 -11.08 -110.30
C ILE A 12 4.09 -10.22 -111.49
N TYR A 13 3.62 -8.96 -111.57
CA TYR A 13 4.49 -7.79 -111.81
C TYR A 13 3.95 -6.44 -111.28
N GLN A 14 4.90 -5.52 -111.07
CA GLN A 14 5.03 -4.31 -110.23
C GLN A 14 4.04 -3.14 -110.35
N GLY A 15 3.97 -2.33 -109.27
CA GLY A 15 3.55 -0.92 -109.35
C GLY A 15 3.43 -0.15 -108.02
N SER A 16 4.59 0.20 -107.42
CA SER A 16 4.90 1.35 -106.54
C SER A 16 3.80 2.29 -105.96
N TRP A 17 3.93 2.63 -104.66
CA TRP A 17 4.05 3.98 -104.04
C TRP A 17 3.34 4.13 -102.67
N TRP A 18 4.10 4.73 -101.73
CA TRP A 18 3.76 5.33 -100.43
C TRP A 18 3.72 4.47 -99.16
N THR A 19 4.85 4.46 -98.45
CA THR A 19 4.91 4.42 -96.99
C THR A 19 4.38 5.71 -96.38
N LYS A 20 3.57 5.61 -95.33
CA LYS A 20 3.28 6.71 -94.40
C LYS A 20 3.35 6.19 -92.97
N GLU A 21 4.37 6.62 -92.24
CA GLU A 21 4.49 6.46 -90.78
C GLU A 21 3.50 7.41 -90.08
N TYR A 22 2.90 6.94 -88.98
CA TYR A 22 2.19 7.79 -88.02
C TYR A 22 2.91 7.73 -86.67
N ASN A 23 3.21 8.90 -86.10
CA ASN A 23 3.79 9.06 -84.77
C ASN A 23 2.69 9.01 -83.69
N ALA A 24 3.05 8.54 -82.50
CA ALA A 24 2.16 8.25 -81.36
C ALA A 24 1.55 9.47 -80.65
N SER A 25 1.48 10.65 -81.28
CA SER A 25 1.03 11.90 -80.64
C SER A 25 -0.32 12.44 -81.14
N ASP A 26 -1.04 11.74 -82.01
CA ASP A 26 -2.33 12.21 -82.56
C ASP A 26 -3.57 11.77 -81.75
N PHE A 27 -3.42 11.11 -80.59
CA PHE A 27 -4.54 10.56 -79.78
C PHE A 27 -4.57 11.05 -78.31
N ALA A 28 -4.27 12.32 -78.06
CA ALA A 28 -4.38 12.88 -76.71
C ALA A 28 -5.82 13.35 -76.39
N GLY A 29 -6.55 12.55 -75.60
CA GLY A 29 -7.76 12.96 -74.88
C GLY A 29 -8.95 12.03 -75.10
N TYR A 30 -9.52 11.52 -74.00
CA TYR A 30 -10.68 10.60 -73.87
C TYR A 30 -10.33 9.09 -73.85
N PRO A 31 -10.27 8.46 -72.66
CA PRO A 31 -10.26 7.01 -72.52
C PRO A 31 -11.69 6.47 -72.68
N ASP A 32 -11.82 5.29 -73.28
CA ASP A 32 -13.04 4.46 -73.35
C ASP A 32 -14.12 4.76 -74.38
N HIS A 33 -13.75 4.94 -75.67
CA HIS A 33 -14.69 4.72 -76.78
C HIS A 33 -14.00 4.07 -77.99
N THR A 34 -14.40 2.84 -78.31
CA THR A 34 -14.03 2.16 -79.57
C THR A 34 -14.89 2.72 -80.71
N TYR A 35 -14.26 3.39 -81.67
CA TYR A 35 -14.88 3.82 -82.91
C TYR A 35 -14.86 2.67 -83.92
N TYR A 36 -16.02 2.30 -84.47
CA TYR A 36 -16.13 1.35 -85.57
C TYR A 36 -15.79 2.04 -86.89
N VAL A 37 -14.74 1.57 -87.55
CA VAL A 37 -14.56 1.77 -89.00
C VAL A 37 -15.24 0.58 -89.67
N GLU A 38 -16.40 0.79 -90.28
CA GLU A 38 -17.00 -0.19 -91.19
C GLU A 38 -16.25 -0.15 -92.53
N PRO A 39 -15.64 -1.25 -93.00
CA PRO A 39 -15.41 -1.43 -94.42
C PRO A 39 -16.66 -2.06 -95.02
N HIS A 40 -17.49 -1.23 -95.64
CA HIS A 40 -18.46 -1.65 -96.62
C HIS A 40 -17.81 -2.59 -97.65
N HIS A 41 -18.42 -3.76 -97.84
CA HIS A 41 -18.29 -4.56 -99.06
C HIS A 41 -18.37 -3.66 -100.30
N TYR A 42 -17.44 -3.80 -101.24
CA TYR A 42 -17.67 -3.99 -102.68
C TYR A 42 -16.31 -4.01 -103.39
N GLY A 43 -15.82 -5.21 -103.65
CA GLY A 43 -14.61 -5.45 -104.42
C GLY A 43 -14.75 -6.77 -105.17
N TYR A 44 -15.80 -6.89 -105.99
CA TYR A 44 -15.88 -7.90 -107.04
C TYR A 44 -14.68 -7.70 -107.98
N LEU A 45 -13.59 -8.40 -107.73
CA LEU A 45 -12.73 -8.85 -108.81
C LEU A 45 -13.33 -10.18 -109.25
N GLY A 46 -14.21 -10.10 -110.25
CA GLY A 46 -14.62 -11.26 -111.02
C GLY A 46 -13.36 -11.91 -111.55
N ALA A 47 -12.89 -12.95 -110.85
CA ALA A 47 -11.99 -13.91 -111.45
C ALA A 47 -12.83 -14.57 -112.55
N ASP A 48 -12.63 -14.13 -113.79
CA ASP A 48 -13.07 -14.86 -114.96
C ASP A 48 -12.54 -16.28 -114.82
N LEU A 49 -13.42 -17.21 -114.42
CA LEU A 49 -13.14 -18.61 -114.17
C LEU A 49 -12.74 -19.28 -115.49
N VAL A 50 -11.45 -19.26 -115.84
CA VAL A 50 -10.95 -20.01 -117.00
C VAL A 50 -10.80 -21.47 -116.60
N SER A 51 -11.87 -22.26 -116.76
CA SER A 51 -11.77 -23.72 -116.73
C SER A 51 -11.31 -24.23 -118.10
N VAL A 52 -10.11 -24.79 -118.18
CA VAL A 52 -9.59 -25.44 -119.40
C VAL A 52 -10.24 -26.81 -119.58
N LEU A 53 -10.83 -27.07 -120.75
CA LEU A 53 -11.45 -28.35 -121.10
C LEU A 53 -10.71 -29.01 -122.28
N ASP A 54 -9.67 -29.79 -122.02
CA ASP A 54 -8.95 -30.50 -123.09
C ASP A 54 -9.69 -31.79 -123.52
N VAL A 55 -10.10 -31.88 -124.80
CA VAL A 55 -10.74 -33.08 -125.37
C VAL A 55 -9.86 -33.65 -126.48
N ASN A 56 -9.15 -34.75 -126.22
CA ASN A 56 -8.26 -35.39 -127.20
C ASN A 56 -9.00 -36.49 -128.00
N ILE A 57 -9.05 -36.39 -129.34
CA ILE A 57 -9.76 -37.34 -130.23
C ILE A 57 -8.75 -37.95 -131.22
N THR A 58 -8.41 -39.23 -131.07
CA THR A 58 -7.57 -39.99 -132.01
C THR A 58 -8.44 -40.94 -132.84
N ASN A 59 -8.11 -41.16 -134.13
CA ASN A 59 -8.97 -41.88 -135.06
C ASN A 59 -8.33 -43.19 -135.55
N GLU A 60 -8.85 -44.34 -135.10
CA GLU A 60 -8.80 -45.59 -135.84
C GLU A 60 -10.20 -45.83 -136.42
N LEU A 61 -10.40 -45.70 -137.74
CA LEU A 61 -11.47 -46.31 -138.58
C LEU A 61 -11.93 -45.51 -139.83
N PHE A 62 -11.10 -44.65 -140.46
CA PHE A 62 -11.47 -44.09 -141.78
C PHE A 62 -10.33 -44.15 -142.80
N LYS A 63 -10.56 -44.82 -143.95
CA LYS A 63 -9.63 -44.93 -145.11
C LYS A 63 -9.83 -43.75 -146.07
N PHE A 64 -8.83 -42.88 -146.17
CA PHE A 64 -8.84 -41.67 -147.01
C PHE A 64 -8.37 -41.93 -148.45
N VAL A 65 -9.05 -41.33 -149.44
CA VAL A 65 -8.70 -41.42 -150.89
C VAL A 65 -8.51 -40.02 -151.53
N SER A 66 -8.72 -38.93 -150.78
CA SER A 66 -8.38 -37.51 -151.08
C SER A 66 -8.85 -36.62 -149.92
N ASP A 67 -8.54 -35.31 -149.96
CA ASP A 67 -8.73 -34.32 -148.89
C ASP A 67 -10.20 -34.20 -148.40
N VAL A 68 -10.38 -34.01 -147.08
CA VAL A 68 -11.69 -34.01 -146.39
C VAL A 68 -11.75 -32.84 -145.39
N ASN A 69 -12.91 -32.17 -145.31
CA ASN A 69 -13.13 -31.04 -144.38
C ASN A 69 -13.76 -31.51 -143.06
N LEU A 70 -13.32 -30.92 -141.94
CA LEU A 70 -13.80 -31.26 -140.60
C LEU A 70 -14.40 -30.01 -139.92
N THR A 71 -15.54 -30.18 -139.24
CA THR A 71 -16.22 -29.10 -138.51
C THR A 71 -16.64 -29.57 -137.12
N LEU A 72 -16.25 -28.82 -136.09
CA LEU A 72 -16.67 -29.06 -134.69
C LEU A 72 -17.81 -28.10 -134.33
N ASN A 73 -18.92 -28.65 -133.81
CA ASN A 73 -20.05 -27.86 -133.31
C ASN A 73 -20.29 -28.14 -131.83
N VAL A 74 -20.42 -27.07 -131.05
CA VAL A 74 -20.90 -27.11 -129.66
C VAL A 74 -22.36 -26.65 -129.67
N ASN A 75 -23.21 -27.28 -128.84
CA ASN A 75 -24.68 -27.18 -128.87
C ASN A 75 -25.25 -25.73 -128.77
N ARG A 76 -25.25 -25.00 -129.89
CA ARG A 76 -26.10 -23.86 -130.28
C ARG A 76 -25.65 -23.35 -131.66
N GLY A 77 -25.84 -24.16 -132.71
CA GLY A 77 -25.83 -23.74 -134.14
C GLY A 77 -24.63 -22.95 -134.70
N THR A 78 -23.60 -22.67 -133.90
CA THR A 78 -22.50 -21.77 -134.27
C THR A 78 -21.34 -22.63 -134.75
N ILE A 79 -21.03 -22.51 -136.03
CA ILE A 79 -19.83 -23.09 -136.64
C ILE A 79 -18.66 -22.25 -136.15
N LEU A 80 -17.77 -22.82 -135.35
CA LEU A 80 -16.74 -22.06 -134.65
C LEU A 80 -15.36 -22.14 -135.30
N ASP A 81 -15.04 -23.18 -136.08
CA ASP A 81 -13.77 -23.25 -136.80
C ASP A 81 -13.81 -24.16 -138.03
N TYR A 82 -12.98 -23.85 -139.03
CA TYR A 82 -12.84 -24.57 -140.30
C TYR A 82 -11.35 -24.87 -140.53
N GLN A 83 -10.96 -26.15 -140.46
CA GLN A 83 -9.60 -26.58 -140.81
C GLN A 83 -9.62 -27.60 -141.93
N GLU A 84 -8.88 -27.31 -143.00
CA GLU A 84 -8.44 -28.31 -143.97
C GLU A 84 -7.30 -29.11 -143.34
N ILE A 85 -7.48 -30.42 -143.20
CA ILE A 85 -6.49 -31.32 -142.60
C ILE A 85 -6.08 -32.38 -143.61
N SER A 86 -4.76 -32.51 -143.81
CA SER A 86 -4.17 -33.56 -144.64
C SER A 86 -4.11 -34.90 -143.88
N LYS A 87 -3.82 -35.98 -144.61
CA LYS A 87 -3.81 -37.36 -144.08
C LYS A 87 -2.80 -37.54 -142.92
N GLY A 88 -3.27 -37.82 -141.71
CA GLY A 88 -2.44 -38.05 -140.52
C GLY A 88 -3.26 -38.34 -139.25
N ASN A 89 -2.61 -38.47 -138.09
CA ASN A 89 -3.29 -38.37 -136.80
C ASN A 89 -3.40 -36.89 -136.44
N TRP A 90 -4.56 -36.49 -135.94
CA TRP A 90 -4.82 -35.12 -135.51
C TRP A 90 -5.29 -35.12 -134.06
N THR A 91 -4.90 -34.09 -133.32
CA THR A 91 -5.48 -33.75 -132.03
C THR A 91 -6.15 -32.40 -132.21
N ILE A 92 -7.42 -32.29 -131.82
CA ILE A 92 -8.13 -31.01 -131.77
C ILE A 92 -8.29 -30.65 -130.30
N THR A 93 -7.64 -29.58 -129.86
CA THR A 93 -7.82 -29.03 -128.51
C THR A 93 -8.77 -27.85 -128.57
N TYR A 94 -9.79 -27.82 -127.71
CA TYR A 94 -10.77 -26.72 -127.64
C TYR A 94 -10.82 -26.14 -126.24
N HIS A 95 -10.61 -24.83 -126.11
CA HIS A 95 -10.76 -24.12 -124.83
C HIS A 95 -12.18 -23.55 -124.73
N ALA A 96 -12.99 -24.08 -123.82
CA ALA A 96 -14.35 -23.58 -123.57
C ALA A 96 -14.33 -22.38 -122.60
N PRO A 97 -15.17 -21.35 -122.81
CA PRO A 97 -15.41 -20.33 -121.79
C PRO A 97 -16.23 -20.89 -120.60
N ALA A 98 -16.07 -20.27 -119.43
CA ALA A 98 -16.68 -20.65 -118.15
C ALA A 98 -18.18 -20.99 -118.28
N ILE A 99 -18.60 -22.12 -117.72
CA ILE A 99 -20.01 -22.53 -117.68
C ILE A 99 -20.49 -22.49 -116.23
N GLU A 100 -21.49 -21.67 -115.92
CA GLU A 100 -22.14 -21.65 -114.60
C GLU A 100 -22.96 -22.93 -114.36
N GLY A 101 -22.57 -23.67 -113.31
CA GLY A 101 -23.34 -24.74 -112.69
C GLY A 101 -23.21 -26.13 -113.34
N PRO A 102 -23.66 -27.19 -112.62
CA PRO A 102 -23.48 -28.56 -113.05
C PRO A 102 -24.35 -28.85 -114.28
N LYS A 103 -23.74 -28.95 -115.46
CA LYS A 103 -24.43 -29.29 -116.70
C LYS A 103 -23.64 -30.33 -117.47
N ASN A 104 -24.34 -31.36 -117.93
CA ASN A 104 -23.79 -32.32 -118.90
C ASN A 104 -23.56 -31.59 -120.22
N VAL A 105 -22.32 -31.54 -120.69
CA VAL A 105 -21.95 -30.91 -121.96
C VAL A 105 -21.74 -32.00 -123.02
N THR A 106 -22.38 -31.84 -124.19
CA THR A 106 -22.24 -32.74 -125.35
C THR A 106 -21.54 -32.03 -126.50
N PHE A 107 -20.45 -32.61 -127.00
CA PHE A 107 -19.73 -32.17 -128.21
C PHE A 107 -20.18 -32.97 -129.42
N THR A 108 -20.38 -32.33 -130.57
CA THR A 108 -20.75 -32.99 -131.82
C THR A 108 -19.69 -32.76 -132.90
N LEU A 109 -19.07 -33.82 -133.39
CA LEU A 109 -18.11 -33.79 -134.51
C LEU A 109 -18.82 -34.13 -135.82
N LYS A 110 -18.69 -33.30 -136.87
CA LYS A 110 -19.22 -33.57 -138.23
C LYS A 110 -18.10 -33.51 -139.28
N MET A 111 -18.08 -34.49 -140.20
CA MET A 111 -17.10 -34.59 -141.29
C MET A 111 -17.78 -34.57 -142.66
N TYR A 112 -17.26 -33.77 -143.61
CA TYR A 112 -17.82 -33.61 -144.96
C TYR A 112 -16.81 -34.04 -146.04
N LYS A 113 -17.23 -34.91 -146.98
CA LYS A 113 -16.43 -35.34 -148.14
C LYS A 113 -16.89 -34.60 -149.41
N TYR A 114 -15.96 -34.09 -150.23
CA TYR A 114 -16.32 -33.35 -151.45
C TYR A 114 -17.11 -34.26 -152.43
N GLY A 115 -18.37 -33.92 -152.68
CA GLY A 115 -19.26 -34.61 -153.63
C GLY A 115 -20.11 -35.77 -153.11
N TYR A 116 -20.00 -36.19 -151.83
CA TYR A 116 -20.87 -37.20 -151.19
C TYR A 116 -21.07 -36.88 -149.68
N GLY A 117 -22.23 -37.17 -149.09
CA GLY A 117 -22.71 -36.68 -147.76
C GLY A 117 -21.83 -36.88 -146.49
N PHE A 118 -22.34 -36.43 -145.33
CA PHE A 118 -21.58 -36.26 -144.07
C PHE A 118 -21.67 -37.42 -143.05
N ALA A 119 -20.71 -37.51 -142.12
CA ALA A 119 -20.73 -38.41 -140.94
C ALA A 119 -20.65 -37.62 -139.61
N GLN A 120 -21.29 -38.10 -138.53
CA GLN A 120 -21.39 -37.40 -137.21
C GLN A 120 -21.12 -38.33 -136.00
N LYS A 121 -20.49 -37.82 -134.92
CA LYS A 121 -20.37 -38.49 -133.60
C LYS A 121 -20.49 -37.51 -132.41
N ASN A 122 -21.10 -37.93 -131.31
CA ASN A 122 -21.29 -37.12 -130.08
C ASN A 122 -20.43 -37.62 -128.89
N ILE A 123 -19.96 -36.72 -128.02
CA ILE A 123 -19.16 -37.01 -126.80
C ILE A 123 -19.73 -36.24 -125.58
N ASN A 124 -19.94 -36.90 -124.43
CA ASN A 124 -20.48 -36.29 -123.19
C ASN A 124 -19.43 -36.18 -122.05
N ALA A 125 -19.51 -35.13 -121.21
CA ALA A 125 -18.70 -34.91 -120.00
C ALA A 125 -19.48 -34.23 -118.83
N THR A 126 -19.01 -34.39 -117.59
CA THR A 126 -19.60 -33.88 -116.31
C THR A 126 -18.51 -33.26 -115.41
N VAL A 127 -18.83 -32.19 -114.66
CA VAL A 127 -17.92 -31.45 -113.74
C VAL A 127 -18.33 -31.70 -112.27
N ILE A 128 -17.37 -31.80 -111.34
CA ILE A 128 -17.57 -32.02 -109.90
C ILE A 128 -16.91 -30.90 -109.06
N ASP A 129 -17.50 -30.62 -107.88
CA ASP A 129 -17.05 -29.60 -106.91
C ASP A 129 -15.93 -30.14 -106.01
N MET A 130 -14.86 -29.37 -105.82
CA MET A 130 -13.72 -29.70 -104.95
C MET A 130 -13.32 -28.54 -104.02
N THR A 131 -14.10 -27.46 -103.93
CA THR A 131 -13.79 -26.35 -103.02
C THR A 131 -14.46 -26.55 -101.67
N PRO A 132 -13.73 -26.49 -100.54
CA PRO A 132 -14.34 -26.48 -99.22
C PRO A 132 -15.19 -25.24 -98.93
N PRO A 133 -16.17 -25.36 -98.01
CA PRO A 133 -16.93 -24.21 -97.52
C PRO A 133 -16.07 -23.35 -96.59
N VAL A 134 -16.57 -22.17 -96.22
CA VAL A 134 -15.94 -21.25 -95.26
C VAL A 134 -16.89 -20.98 -94.09
N SER A 135 -16.41 -21.05 -92.85
CA SER A 135 -17.16 -20.75 -91.64
C SER A 135 -16.41 -19.75 -90.75
N ARG A 136 -17.17 -18.96 -89.98
CA ARG A 136 -16.61 -17.95 -89.06
C ARG A 136 -17.48 -17.85 -87.81
N MET A 137 -16.83 -17.70 -86.66
CA MET A 137 -17.51 -17.44 -85.39
C MET A 137 -17.59 -15.94 -85.08
N TYR A 138 -18.62 -15.55 -84.32
CA TYR A 138 -18.81 -14.17 -83.87
C TYR A 138 -18.94 -14.10 -82.35
N GLY A 139 -18.11 -13.28 -81.70
CA GLY A 139 -18.19 -12.98 -80.27
C GLY A 139 -16.94 -12.24 -79.77
N PRO A 140 -17.03 -11.49 -78.65
CA PRO A 140 -15.90 -10.73 -78.13
C PRO A 140 -14.76 -11.65 -77.64
N ALA A 141 -13.51 -11.34 -78.01
CA ALA A 141 -12.30 -11.90 -77.40
C ALA A 141 -12.06 -11.25 -76.01
N GLY A 142 -11.48 -11.98 -75.06
CA GLY A 142 -11.28 -11.47 -73.69
C GLY A 142 -10.90 -12.52 -72.64
N PHE A 143 -10.84 -12.08 -71.38
CA PHE A 143 -10.67 -12.92 -70.18
C PHE A 143 -12.04 -13.43 -69.72
N PHE A 144 -12.15 -14.72 -69.39
CA PHE A 144 -13.43 -15.35 -69.05
C PHE A 144 -13.36 -16.17 -67.76
N HIS A 145 -14.48 -16.16 -67.05
CA HIS A 145 -14.70 -16.86 -65.78
C HIS A 145 -15.25 -18.27 -65.99
N ASN A 146 -15.33 -19.04 -64.89
CA ASN A 146 -16.04 -20.30 -64.81
C ASN A 146 -17.52 -20.13 -65.27
N GLY A 147 -18.00 -21.03 -66.13
CA GLY A 147 -19.35 -20.98 -66.69
C GLY A 147 -19.46 -21.55 -68.10
N THR A 148 -20.70 -21.66 -68.59
CA THR A 148 -20.97 -22.06 -69.98
C THR A 148 -20.90 -20.82 -70.89
N ARG A 149 -20.06 -20.89 -71.92
CA ARG A 149 -19.95 -19.85 -72.96
C ARG A 149 -20.78 -20.21 -74.18
N HIS A 150 -21.50 -19.24 -74.71
CA HIS A 150 -22.28 -19.42 -75.94
C HIS A 150 -21.46 -18.96 -77.15
N PHE A 151 -21.29 -19.86 -78.11
CA PHE A 151 -20.61 -19.59 -79.37
C PHE A 151 -21.59 -19.68 -80.54
N ASN A 152 -21.53 -18.71 -81.44
CA ASN A 152 -22.34 -18.67 -82.66
C ASN A 152 -21.42 -18.60 -83.88
N ALA A 153 -21.79 -19.31 -84.96
CA ALA A 153 -21.08 -19.25 -86.24
C ALA A 153 -22.03 -19.10 -87.43
N SER A 154 -21.47 -18.68 -88.56
CA SER A 154 -22.09 -18.75 -89.89
C SER A 154 -21.18 -19.51 -90.85
N ALA A 155 -21.74 -20.16 -91.86
CA ALA A 155 -20.97 -20.84 -92.90
C ALA A 155 -21.56 -20.60 -94.29
N TYR A 156 -20.70 -20.59 -95.30
CA TYR A 156 -21.04 -20.30 -96.69
C TYR A 156 -20.21 -21.17 -97.65
N ASP A 157 -20.85 -21.66 -98.71
CA ASP A 157 -20.19 -22.34 -99.83
C ASP A 157 -20.73 -21.79 -101.16
N ALA A 158 -19.85 -21.60 -102.14
CA ALA A 158 -20.19 -20.92 -103.39
C ALA A 158 -20.68 -21.87 -104.50
N LEU A 159 -20.34 -23.17 -104.43
CA LEU A 159 -20.58 -24.14 -105.51
C LEU A 159 -21.51 -25.28 -105.09
N SER A 160 -21.70 -25.46 -103.78
CA SER A 160 -22.63 -26.40 -103.17
C SER A 160 -23.22 -25.82 -101.86
N ASN A 161 -23.96 -26.63 -101.09
CA ASN A 161 -24.50 -26.21 -99.80
C ASN A 161 -23.61 -26.73 -98.65
N VAL A 162 -23.62 -26.03 -97.52
CA VAL A 162 -23.00 -26.50 -96.27
C VAL A 162 -23.86 -27.60 -95.64
N THR A 163 -23.29 -28.76 -95.40
CA THR A 163 -23.94 -29.91 -94.74
C THR A 163 -23.89 -29.81 -93.23
N LYS A 164 -22.76 -29.37 -92.67
CA LYS A 164 -22.58 -29.18 -91.22
C LYS A 164 -21.45 -28.21 -90.92
N VAL A 165 -21.48 -27.65 -89.71
CA VAL A 165 -20.36 -26.88 -89.13
C VAL A 165 -19.96 -27.55 -87.82
N GLN A 166 -18.65 -27.73 -87.66
CA GLN A 166 -18.04 -28.30 -86.47
C GLN A 166 -17.40 -27.19 -85.64
N LEU A 167 -17.49 -27.31 -84.31
CA LEU A 167 -16.75 -26.48 -83.37
C LEU A 167 -15.51 -27.24 -82.90
N TRP A 168 -14.36 -26.59 -82.94
CA TRP A 168 -13.08 -27.12 -82.51
C TRP A 168 -12.48 -26.23 -81.44
N TYR A 169 -11.76 -26.82 -80.49
CA TYR A 169 -10.99 -26.08 -79.49
C TYR A 169 -9.57 -26.62 -79.38
N ASP A 170 -8.68 -25.80 -78.86
CA ASP A 170 -7.30 -26.14 -78.56
C ASP A 170 -6.90 -25.46 -77.25
N TYR A 171 -6.18 -26.18 -76.39
CA TYR A 171 -5.84 -25.75 -75.04
C TYR A 171 -4.32 -25.66 -74.85
N SER A 172 -3.90 -24.67 -74.05
CA SER A 172 -2.52 -24.51 -73.62
C SER A 172 -2.44 -23.97 -72.21
N SER A 173 -1.66 -24.62 -71.33
CA SER A 173 -1.40 -24.10 -69.99
C SER A 173 -0.41 -22.93 -69.96
N ASN A 174 0.30 -22.64 -71.07
CA ASN A 174 1.41 -21.69 -71.10
C ASN A 174 1.39 -20.75 -72.33
N ASN A 175 0.31 -20.76 -73.12
CA ASN A 175 0.13 -20.03 -74.38
C ASN A 175 1.16 -20.36 -75.49
N ALA A 176 2.03 -21.35 -75.29
CA ALA A 176 3.14 -21.67 -76.18
C ALA A 176 3.02 -23.09 -76.75
N THR A 177 2.71 -24.06 -75.90
CA THR A 177 2.55 -25.46 -76.26
C THR A 177 1.06 -25.80 -76.26
N TRP A 178 0.56 -26.26 -77.39
CA TRP A 178 -0.87 -26.44 -77.61
C TRP A 178 -1.22 -27.90 -77.85
N SER A 179 -2.40 -28.33 -77.40
CA SER A 179 -2.89 -29.70 -77.52
C SER A 179 -3.16 -30.16 -78.95
N GLY A 180 -3.28 -29.21 -79.88
CA GLY A 180 -3.84 -29.44 -81.22
C GLY A 180 -5.37 -29.35 -81.20
N TRP A 181 -5.97 -29.19 -82.37
CA TRP A 181 -7.42 -29.03 -82.48
C TRP A 181 -8.18 -30.29 -82.09
N ILE A 182 -9.07 -30.16 -81.11
CA ILE A 182 -9.99 -31.18 -80.61
C ILE A 182 -11.41 -30.78 -80.99
N MET A 183 -12.15 -31.70 -81.61
CA MET A 183 -13.55 -31.45 -81.99
C MET A 183 -14.42 -31.44 -80.73
N TRP A 184 -15.19 -30.37 -80.54
CA TRP A 184 -16.14 -30.22 -79.45
C TRP A 184 -17.50 -30.81 -79.80
N ASP A 185 -18.12 -30.31 -80.87
CA ASP A 185 -19.47 -30.68 -81.30
C ASP A 185 -19.72 -30.29 -82.77
N GLU A 186 -20.78 -30.80 -83.38
CA GLU A 186 -21.16 -30.51 -84.78
C GLU A 186 -22.65 -30.27 -84.98
N ILE A 187 -23.00 -29.29 -85.81
CA ILE A 187 -24.40 -28.90 -86.07
C ILE A 187 -24.67 -28.95 -87.58
N PHE A 188 -25.75 -29.62 -87.96
CA PHE A 188 -26.11 -29.89 -89.36
C PHE A 188 -27.02 -28.83 -89.98
N VAL A 189 -27.62 -27.95 -89.18
CA VAL A 189 -28.61 -26.97 -89.65
C VAL A 189 -28.42 -25.64 -88.93
N GLU A 190 -28.43 -24.55 -89.67
CA GLU A 190 -28.38 -23.18 -89.14
C GLU A 190 -29.62 -22.87 -88.27
N PRO A 191 -29.51 -22.17 -87.11
CA PRO A 191 -28.33 -21.46 -86.59
C PRO A 191 -27.32 -22.36 -85.87
N TYR A 192 -26.04 -22.20 -86.21
CA TYR A 192 -24.92 -22.91 -85.58
C TYR A 192 -24.59 -22.25 -84.22
N ARG A 193 -25.04 -22.88 -83.13
CA ARG A 193 -24.87 -22.37 -81.76
C ARG A 193 -24.47 -23.47 -80.78
N TRP A 194 -23.42 -23.22 -80.01
CA TRP A 194 -22.91 -24.17 -79.01
C TRP A 194 -22.89 -23.59 -77.61
N ASN A 195 -23.12 -24.48 -76.64
CA ASN A 195 -22.81 -24.27 -75.23
C ASN A 195 -21.46 -24.92 -74.96
N PHE A 196 -20.45 -24.09 -74.74
CA PHE A 196 -19.08 -24.52 -74.49
C PHE A 196 -18.74 -24.37 -73.02
N THR A 197 -18.37 -25.47 -72.38
CA THR A 197 -17.81 -25.47 -71.03
C THR A 197 -16.33 -25.77 -71.13
N TRP A 198 -15.50 -25.18 -70.28
CA TRP A 198 -14.05 -25.36 -70.29
C TRP A 198 -13.68 -26.79 -69.87
N PRO A 199 -13.25 -27.67 -70.80
CA PRO A 199 -13.05 -29.09 -70.50
C PRO A 199 -11.70 -29.40 -69.84
N MET A 200 -10.76 -28.45 -69.83
CA MET A 200 -9.43 -28.57 -69.22
C MET A 200 -9.30 -27.59 -68.02
N ASN A 201 -8.11 -27.51 -67.43
CA ASN A 201 -7.81 -26.62 -66.30
C ASN A 201 -7.64 -25.14 -66.73
N SER A 202 -7.26 -24.27 -65.78
CA SER A 202 -6.85 -22.89 -66.06
C SER A 202 -5.79 -22.84 -67.16
N GLY A 203 -5.96 -21.92 -68.10
CA GLY A 203 -5.05 -21.76 -69.23
C GLY A 203 -5.68 -21.04 -70.41
N TYR A 204 -4.99 -21.08 -71.54
CA TYR A 204 -5.37 -20.45 -72.78
C TYR A 204 -6.19 -21.40 -73.64
N TYR A 205 -7.32 -20.92 -74.14
CA TYR A 205 -8.20 -21.63 -75.05
C TYR A 205 -8.30 -20.90 -76.38
N ARG A 206 -8.14 -21.66 -77.46
CA ARG A 206 -8.46 -21.26 -78.82
C ARG A 206 -9.69 -22.03 -79.27
N VAL A 207 -10.59 -21.38 -79.98
CA VAL A 207 -11.83 -21.99 -80.49
C VAL A 207 -12.04 -21.52 -81.92
N SER A 208 -12.36 -22.44 -82.83
CA SER A 208 -12.61 -22.18 -84.25
C SER A 208 -13.73 -23.05 -84.81
N SER A 209 -14.36 -22.57 -85.87
CA SER A 209 -15.35 -23.30 -86.67
C SER A 209 -14.73 -23.95 -87.91
N SER A 210 -15.31 -25.06 -88.37
CA SER A 210 -14.94 -25.72 -89.64
C SER A 210 -16.19 -26.24 -90.35
N GLY A 211 -16.45 -25.74 -91.55
CA GLY A 211 -17.57 -26.15 -92.40
C GLY A 211 -17.28 -27.40 -93.22
N ILE A 212 -18.33 -28.19 -93.52
CA ILE A 212 -18.27 -29.33 -94.43
C ILE A 212 -19.43 -29.25 -95.41
N ASP A 213 -19.16 -29.38 -96.70
CA ASP A 213 -20.16 -29.24 -97.77
C ASP A 213 -20.91 -30.55 -98.10
N THR A 214 -21.78 -30.50 -99.11
CA THR A 214 -22.54 -31.69 -99.59
C THR A 214 -21.71 -32.71 -100.38
N HIS A 215 -20.49 -32.37 -100.80
CA HIS A 215 -19.57 -33.24 -101.54
C HIS A 215 -18.46 -33.82 -100.65
N GLY A 216 -18.41 -33.42 -99.37
CA GLY A 216 -17.46 -33.90 -98.37
C GLY A 216 -16.18 -33.09 -98.29
N ASN A 217 -16.11 -31.92 -98.93
CA ASN A 217 -14.98 -31.00 -98.79
C ASN A 217 -15.03 -30.35 -97.40
N VAL A 218 -13.89 -30.28 -96.72
CA VAL A 218 -13.76 -29.84 -95.32
C VAL A 218 -12.92 -28.57 -95.26
N GLU A 219 -13.44 -27.54 -94.59
CA GLU A 219 -12.71 -26.31 -94.30
C GLU A 219 -11.50 -26.59 -93.43
N ILE A 220 -10.33 -26.08 -93.82
CA ILE A 220 -9.12 -26.14 -93.01
C ILE A 220 -9.15 -25.00 -92.00
N ILE A 221 -8.90 -25.30 -90.72
CA ILE A 221 -8.76 -24.28 -89.67
C ILE A 221 -7.35 -23.68 -89.78
N ASP A 222 -7.22 -22.57 -90.51
CA ASP A 222 -5.98 -21.82 -90.67
C ASP A 222 -5.91 -20.54 -89.80
N GLU A 223 -7.06 -20.08 -89.32
CA GLU A 223 -7.21 -18.95 -88.40
C GLU A 223 -7.96 -19.33 -87.12
N VAL A 224 -7.61 -18.64 -86.03
CA VAL A 224 -8.25 -18.82 -84.72
C VAL A 224 -9.42 -17.85 -84.63
N ASP A 225 -10.65 -18.36 -84.61
CA ASP A 225 -11.83 -17.49 -84.56
C ASP A 225 -11.96 -16.80 -83.18
N TRP A 226 -11.47 -17.45 -82.12
CA TRP A 226 -11.50 -16.89 -80.76
C TRP A 226 -10.32 -17.38 -79.89
N LEU A 227 -9.72 -16.48 -79.10
CA LEU A 227 -8.68 -16.75 -78.10
C LEU A 227 -9.02 -16.08 -76.76
N GLY A 228 -8.82 -16.79 -75.66
CA GLY A 228 -8.92 -16.21 -74.31
C GLY A 228 -8.17 -17.02 -73.26
N PHE A 229 -7.88 -16.37 -72.12
CA PHE A 229 -7.40 -17.02 -70.91
C PHE A 229 -8.58 -17.28 -69.97
N VAL A 230 -8.59 -18.47 -69.39
CA VAL A 230 -9.59 -18.93 -68.43
C VAL A 230 -8.88 -19.29 -67.14
N ASP A 231 -9.31 -18.68 -66.05
CA ASP A 231 -8.88 -19.06 -64.72
C ASP A 231 -10.00 -19.80 -63.98
N LEU A 232 -9.65 -20.93 -63.39
CA LEU A 232 -10.49 -21.81 -62.60
C LEU A 232 -9.87 -22.11 -61.22
N ASN A 233 -8.64 -21.62 -60.95
CA ASN A 233 -7.97 -21.85 -59.69
C ASN A 233 -8.32 -20.71 -58.73
N ALA A 234 -8.53 -21.03 -57.46
CA ALA A 234 -8.58 -20.00 -56.42
C ALA A 234 -7.14 -19.66 -56.01
N PRO A 235 -6.89 -18.43 -55.52
CA PRO A 235 -5.64 -18.12 -54.86
C PRO A 235 -5.43 -19.03 -53.65
N VAL A 236 -4.21 -19.13 -53.13
CA VAL A 236 -3.89 -19.85 -51.89
C VAL A 236 -3.50 -18.84 -50.83
N ALA A 237 -4.27 -18.77 -49.74
CA ALA A 237 -3.98 -17.92 -48.61
C ALA A 237 -2.87 -18.53 -47.73
N ASP A 238 -1.97 -17.69 -47.24
CA ASP A 238 -1.01 -18.02 -46.16
C ASP A 238 -1.01 -16.87 -45.16
N ALA A 239 -1.65 -17.08 -44.00
CA ALA A 239 -1.78 -16.12 -42.91
C ALA A 239 -0.50 -16.00 -42.07
N GLY A 240 0.50 -16.85 -42.32
CA GLY A 240 1.74 -16.93 -41.57
C GLY A 240 1.65 -17.81 -40.32
N LEU A 241 2.76 -17.88 -39.57
CA LEU A 241 2.84 -18.67 -38.35
C LEU A 241 2.09 -18.02 -37.18
N ASP A 242 1.66 -18.83 -36.22
CA ASP A 242 1.15 -18.39 -34.92
C ASP A 242 2.11 -17.40 -34.22
N GLN A 243 1.57 -16.36 -33.60
CA GLN A 243 2.35 -15.30 -32.95
C GLN A 243 1.96 -15.14 -31.47
N GLN A 244 2.92 -14.69 -30.66
CA GLN A 244 2.68 -14.32 -29.25
C GLN A 244 3.24 -12.93 -28.98
N HIS A 245 2.42 -12.04 -28.41
CA HIS A 245 2.78 -10.65 -28.17
C HIS A 245 2.24 -10.14 -26.84
N HIS A 246 2.88 -9.13 -26.25
CA HIS A 246 2.34 -8.43 -25.08
C HIS A 246 1.21 -7.48 -25.52
N ARG A 247 0.17 -7.30 -24.70
CA ARG A 247 -0.82 -6.24 -24.98
C ARG A 247 -0.13 -4.86 -25.08
N LYS A 248 -0.77 -3.93 -25.79
CA LYS A 248 -0.25 -2.60 -26.18
C LYS A 248 0.97 -2.62 -27.12
N SER A 249 1.51 -3.80 -27.48
CA SER A 249 2.48 -3.91 -28.58
C SER A 249 1.79 -3.88 -29.94
N GLN A 250 2.49 -3.37 -30.95
CA GLN A 250 2.04 -3.37 -32.33
C GLN A 250 2.36 -4.72 -32.97
N VAL A 251 1.33 -5.45 -33.40
CA VAL A 251 1.44 -6.74 -34.06
C VAL A 251 1.43 -6.53 -35.57
N PHE A 252 2.34 -7.19 -36.28
CA PHE A 252 2.46 -7.11 -37.74
C PHE A 252 2.03 -8.43 -38.36
N PHE A 253 1.07 -8.37 -39.27
CA PHE A 253 0.61 -9.50 -40.05
C PHE A 253 1.39 -9.58 -41.36
N ASN A 254 1.57 -10.77 -41.90
CA ASN A 254 2.34 -10.97 -43.13
C ASN A 254 1.72 -12.07 -44.00
N GLY A 255 1.04 -11.64 -45.06
CA GLY A 255 0.39 -12.52 -46.04
C GLY A 255 1.17 -12.65 -47.34
N LEU A 256 2.42 -12.17 -47.40
CA LEU A 256 3.21 -12.12 -48.63
C LEU A 256 3.55 -13.51 -49.21
N ASN A 257 3.38 -14.57 -48.43
CA ASN A 257 3.55 -15.95 -48.90
C ASN A 257 2.29 -16.49 -49.62
N SER A 258 1.16 -15.76 -49.58
CA SER A 258 -0.03 -16.12 -50.36
C SER A 258 0.29 -16.06 -51.84
N TRP A 259 -0.25 -16.99 -52.62
CA TRP A 259 0.12 -17.19 -54.02
C TRP A 259 -1.09 -17.41 -54.93
N ASP A 260 -0.98 -16.96 -56.18
CA ASP A 260 -1.99 -17.12 -57.22
C ASP A 260 -1.34 -17.13 -58.61
N ASP A 261 -1.98 -17.72 -59.63
CA ASP A 261 -1.47 -17.78 -61.00
C ASP A 261 -1.84 -16.56 -61.87
N THR A 262 -2.85 -15.76 -61.49
CA THR A 262 -3.27 -14.52 -62.18
C THR A 262 -3.05 -13.22 -61.39
N ASN A 263 -2.51 -13.32 -60.18
CA ASN A 263 -2.22 -12.31 -59.17
C ASN A 263 -3.36 -12.07 -58.16
N ILE A 264 -2.96 -11.95 -56.90
CA ILE A 264 -3.83 -11.52 -55.80
C ILE A 264 -4.03 -10.00 -55.87
N ILE A 265 -5.29 -9.56 -55.91
CA ILE A 265 -5.66 -8.13 -55.95
C ILE A 265 -6.13 -7.58 -54.61
N ASN A 266 -6.50 -8.44 -53.67
CA ASN A 266 -6.99 -8.03 -52.36
C ASN A 266 -6.52 -8.99 -51.25
N TYR A 267 -6.09 -8.40 -50.14
CA TYR A 267 -5.75 -9.08 -48.89
C TYR A 267 -6.64 -8.45 -47.82
N THR A 268 -7.55 -9.22 -47.25
CA THR A 268 -8.39 -8.78 -46.14
C THR A 268 -8.14 -9.67 -44.94
N TRP A 269 -7.68 -9.05 -43.86
CA TRP A 269 -7.53 -9.70 -42.57
C TRP A 269 -8.75 -9.41 -41.72
N GLU A 270 -9.29 -10.42 -41.05
CA GLU A 270 -10.40 -10.28 -40.12
C GLU A 270 -10.17 -11.01 -38.80
N PHE A 271 -10.62 -10.41 -37.71
CA PHE A 271 -10.64 -11.02 -36.37
C PHE A 271 -11.68 -10.32 -35.49
N VAL A 272 -12.16 -11.03 -34.47
CA VAL A 272 -13.07 -10.44 -33.47
C VAL A 272 -12.24 -9.76 -32.39
N TYR A 273 -12.47 -8.46 -32.19
CA TYR A 273 -11.84 -7.67 -31.13
C TYR A 273 -12.91 -6.90 -30.35
N ASN A 274 -12.96 -7.11 -29.04
CA ASN A 274 -13.94 -6.49 -28.14
C ASN A 274 -15.41 -6.65 -28.61
N GLY A 275 -15.74 -7.84 -29.13
CA GLY A 275 -17.09 -8.19 -29.62
C GLY A 275 -17.45 -7.65 -31.01
N SER A 276 -16.56 -6.93 -31.69
CA SER A 276 -16.75 -6.44 -33.07
C SER A 276 -15.72 -7.05 -34.01
N ILE A 277 -16.08 -7.25 -35.28
CA ILE A 277 -15.13 -7.70 -36.30
C ILE A 277 -14.29 -6.51 -36.74
N VAL A 278 -12.97 -6.68 -36.74
CA VAL A 278 -12.00 -5.73 -37.26
C VAL A 278 -11.53 -6.20 -38.63
N TYR A 279 -11.51 -5.30 -39.61
CA TYR A 279 -10.97 -5.54 -40.95
C TYR A 279 -9.70 -4.74 -41.17
N LEU A 280 -8.64 -5.39 -41.64
CA LEU A 280 -7.41 -4.72 -42.08
C LEU A 280 -7.13 -5.11 -43.53
N TYR A 281 -6.63 -4.16 -44.31
CA TYR A 281 -6.39 -4.36 -45.74
C TYR A 281 -4.91 -4.26 -46.08
N GLY A 282 -4.51 -5.03 -47.09
CA GLY A 282 -3.15 -5.08 -47.60
C GLY A 282 -2.37 -6.32 -47.14
N PRO A 283 -1.19 -6.56 -47.73
CA PRO A 283 -0.43 -7.80 -47.49
C PRO A 283 0.29 -7.82 -46.13
N THR A 284 0.63 -6.65 -45.57
CA THR A 284 1.35 -6.55 -44.28
C THR A 284 0.78 -5.47 -43.35
N PRO A 285 -0.49 -5.54 -42.95
CA PRO A 285 -1.07 -4.56 -42.03
C PRO A 285 -0.56 -4.78 -40.61
N SER A 286 -0.87 -3.83 -39.73
CA SER A 286 -0.56 -3.94 -38.30
C SER A 286 -1.72 -3.47 -37.43
N PHE A 287 -1.79 -4.00 -36.20
CA PHE A 287 -2.82 -3.64 -35.23
C PHE A 287 -2.27 -3.71 -33.80
N THR A 288 -2.76 -2.84 -32.92
CA THR A 288 -2.36 -2.81 -31.50
C THR A 288 -3.48 -3.39 -30.64
N PHE A 289 -3.18 -4.50 -29.96
CA PHE A 289 -4.15 -5.18 -29.11
C PHE A 289 -4.05 -4.68 -27.66
N TYR A 290 -5.10 -4.06 -27.13
CA TYR A 290 -5.15 -3.64 -25.72
C TYR A 290 -5.76 -4.68 -24.77
N VAL A 291 -6.39 -5.73 -25.31
CA VAL A 291 -7.03 -6.80 -24.54
C VAL A 291 -6.20 -8.07 -24.71
N ALA A 292 -5.82 -8.68 -23.59
CA ALA A 292 -5.09 -9.95 -23.60
C ALA A 292 -6.07 -11.09 -23.81
N ASP A 293 -5.89 -11.86 -24.89
CA ASP A 293 -6.73 -13.00 -25.24
C ASP A 293 -6.05 -13.83 -26.36
N TRP A 294 -6.66 -14.96 -26.70
CA TRP A 294 -6.40 -15.67 -27.94
C TRP A 294 -7.29 -15.14 -29.05
N TYR A 295 -6.67 -14.69 -30.13
CA TYR A 295 -7.36 -14.24 -31.33
C TYR A 295 -7.10 -15.21 -32.47
N THR A 296 -8.16 -15.68 -33.12
CA THR A 296 -8.06 -16.32 -34.44
C THR A 296 -8.13 -15.21 -35.49
N VAL A 297 -7.07 -15.04 -36.26
CA VAL A 297 -6.97 -14.04 -37.31
C VAL A 297 -7.04 -14.74 -38.65
N ASN A 298 -8.03 -14.40 -39.47
CA ASN A 298 -8.21 -14.96 -40.80
C ASN A 298 -7.64 -14.00 -41.84
N LEU A 299 -6.88 -14.51 -42.79
CA LEU A 299 -6.54 -13.84 -44.04
C LEU A 299 -7.37 -14.43 -45.16
N THR A 300 -8.18 -13.61 -45.81
CA THR A 300 -8.80 -13.95 -47.10
C THR A 300 -8.09 -13.19 -48.21
N VAL A 301 -7.73 -13.90 -49.29
CA VAL A 301 -7.14 -13.33 -50.50
C VAL A 301 -8.08 -13.50 -51.69
N TRP A 302 -8.13 -12.51 -52.58
CA TRP A 302 -8.92 -12.58 -53.82
C TRP A 302 -8.05 -12.33 -55.05
N ASP A 303 -8.30 -13.09 -56.11
CA ASP A 303 -7.73 -12.87 -57.43
C ASP A 303 -8.52 -11.79 -58.22
N ILE A 304 -8.01 -11.41 -59.39
CA ILE A 304 -8.62 -10.41 -60.27
C ILE A 304 -10.00 -10.81 -60.83
N LEU A 305 -10.34 -12.09 -60.73
CA LEU A 305 -11.55 -12.69 -61.29
C LEU A 305 -12.60 -13.01 -60.20
N GLY A 306 -12.27 -12.74 -58.93
CA GLY A 306 -13.15 -12.84 -57.78
C GLY A 306 -13.14 -14.20 -57.06
N HIS A 307 -12.24 -15.14 -57.39
CA HIS A 307 -12.05 -16.32 -56.54
C HIS A 307 -11.29 -15.94 -55.27
N SER A 308 -11.50 -16.72 -54.22
CA SER A 308 -10.87 -16.46 -52.93
C SER A 308 -10.55 -17.73 -52.16
N ASP A 309 -9.54 -17.63 -51.30
CA ASP A 309 -9.20 -18.63 -50.29
C ASP A 309 -8.93 -17.95 -48.95
N THR A 310 -9.03 -18.71 -47.86
CA THR A 310 -8.85 -18.19 -46.49
C THR A 310 -7.98 -19.11 -45.67
N ASP A 311 -6.98 -18.52 -45.01
CA ASP A 311 -6.11 -19.17 -44.04
C ASP A 311 -6.20 -18.46 -42.68
N SER A 312 -5.90 -19.17 -41.60
CA SER A 312 -6.06 -18.66 -40.23
C SER A 312 -4.79 -18.87 -39.41
N MET A 313 -4.45 -17.87 -38.59
CA MET A 313 -3.36 -17.94 -37.62
C MET A 313 -3.84 -17.61 -36.20
N LEU A 314 -3.20 -18.22 -35.20
CA LEU A 314 -3.48 -17.93 -33.79
C LEU A 314 -2.53 -16.85 -33.27
N LEU A 315 -3.11 -15.79 -32.72
CA LEU A 315 -2.40 -14.74 -32.02
C LEU A 315 -2.71 -14.81 -30.52
N HIS A 316 -1.70 -15.10 -29.71
CA HIS A 316 -1.82 -15.06 -28.26
C HIS A 316 -1.31 -13.71 -27.72
N VAL A 317 -2.23 -12.84 -27.30
CA VAL A 317 -1.88 -11.59 -26.65
C VAL A 317 -1.86 -11.82 -25.15
N ILE A 318 -0.67 -11.78 -24.54
CA ILE A 318 -0.53 -12.01 -23.10
C ILE A 318 -0.65 -10.73 -22.29
N PRO A 319 -1.20 -10.82 -21.07
CA PRO A 319 -1.20 -9.70 -20.15
C PRO A 319 0.22 -9.43 -19.65
N ILE A 320 0.46 -8.20 -19.22
CA ILE A 320 1.76 -7.69 -18.74
C ILE A 320 1.58 -6.96 -17.40
N SER A 321 2.66 -6.79 -16.66
CA SER A 321 2.69 -6.00 -15.44
C SER A 321 2.97 -4.52 -15.75
N ASP A 322 2.53 -3.62 -14.86
CA ASP A 322 2.89 -2.19 -14.87
C ASP A 322 3.18 -1.75 -13.43
N ILE A 323 4.46 -1.63 -13.06
CA ILE A 323 4.85 -1.37 -11.68
C ILE A 323 4.75 0.13 -11.34
N ARG A 324 4.14 0.47 -10.22
CA ARG A 324 4.22 1.79 -9.62
C ARG A 324 4.52 1.66 -8.13
N VAL A 325 5.41 2.49 -7.61
CA VAL A 325 5.76 2.50 -6.19
C VAL A 325 5.30 3.79 -5.53
N GLU A 326 4.85 3.70 -4.28
CA GLU A 326 4.41 4.85 -3.50
C GLU A 326 4.74 4.67 -2.01
N PRO A 327 5.51 5.58 -1.39
CA PRO A 327 6.14 6.75 -1.99
C PRO A 327 7.37 6.40 -2.86
N ASP A 328 7.83 7.34 -3.69
CA ASP A 328 9.06 7.25 -4.49
C ASP A 328 10.32 7.72 -3.76
N TYR A 329 10.16 8.27 -2.54
CA TYR A 329 11.21 8.67 -1.62
C TYR A 329 10.69 8.59 -0.17
N MET A 330 11.57 8.25 0.78
CA MET A 330 11.24 8.20 2.20
C MET A 330 12.21 9.06 3.02
N GLU A 331 11.68 9.78 4.00
CA GLU A 331 12.45 10.55 4.97
C GLU A 331 11.88 10.31 6.36
N THR A 332 12.77 10.11 7.34
CA THR A 332 12.37 10.01 8.74
C THR A 332 13.43 10.55 9.69
N SER A 333 12.98 10.91 10.88
CA SER A 333 13.79 11.43 11.98
C SER A 333 13.44 10.64 13.24
N LEU A 334 14.46 10.04 13.87
CA LEU A 334 14.31 9.16 15.02
C LEU A 334 15.36 9.47 16.10
N ASP A 335 14.98 9.24 17.34
CA ASP A 335 15.90 9.26 18.47
C ASP A 335 16.80 8.01 18.43
N CYS A 336 18.06 8.13 18.84
CA CYS A 336 18.99 7.00 18.95
C CYS A 336 18.40 5.92 19.89
N GLY A 337 18.40 4.67 19.42
CA GLY A 337 17.79 3.52 20.11
C GLY A 337 16.38 3.18 19.67
N ASP A 338 15.70 4.04 18.92
CA ASP A 338 14.35 3.79 18.40
C ASP A 338 14.32 2.99 17.11
N THR A 339 13.17 2.36 16.87
CA THR A 339 12.81 1.71 15.62
C THR A 339 11.48 2.25 15.09
N GLN A 340 11.33 2.25 13.77
CA GLN A 340 10.10 2.68 13.11
C GLN A 340 9.79 1.78 11.91
N LEU A 341 8.50 1.57 11.65
CA LEU A 341 8.01 0.96 10.42
C LEU A 341 7.44 2.04 9.51
N LEU A 342 8.00 2.16 8.31
CA LEU A 342 7.47 2.93 7.19
C LEU A 342 6.73 2.01 6.22
N LEU A 343 5.85 2.58 5.42
CA LEU A 343 5.05 1.83 4.45
C LEU A 343 5.46 2.21 3.03
N LEU A 344 5.84 1.19 2.26
CA LEU A 344 6.07 1.28 0.82
C LEU A 344 5.03 0.41 0.12
N ASN A 345 4.27 0.98 -0.81
CA ASN A 345 3.30 0.25 -1.62
C ASN A 345 3.89 -0.04 -2.99
N ILE A 346 3.82 -1.30 -3.41
CA ILE A 346 4.10 -1.71 -4.78
C ILE A 346 2.76 -2.03 -5.43
N HIS A 347 2.41 -1.26 -6.46
CA HIS A 347 1.21 -1.41 -7.25
C HIS A 347 1.54 -2.11 -8.57
N ASN A 348 0.61 -2.95 -9.01
CA ASN A 348 0.56 -3.45 -10.38
C ASN A 348 -0.67 -2.84 -11.06
N ASP A 349 -0.46 -1.79 -11.84
CA ASP A 349 -1.53 -1.00 -12.45
C ASP A 349 -2.15 -1.68 -13.69
N ASP A 350 -1.71 -2.90 -14.02
CA ASP A 350 -2.19 -3.61 -15.20
C ASP A 350 -2.35 -5.13 -14.98
N LEU A 351 -2.84 -5.89 -15.96
CA LEU A 351 -3.48 -7.21 -15.66
C LEU A 351 -2.53 -8.41 -15.46
N GLY A 352 -1.28 -8.35 -15.89
CA GLY A 352 -0.33 -9.49 -15.85
C GLY A 352 0.40 -9.57 -14.51
N PRO A 353 0.88 -10.75 -14.08
CA PRO A 353 1.52 -10.90 -12.77
C PRO A 353 2.84 -10.13 -12.69
N LEU A 354 2.94 -9.25 -11.70
CA LEU A 354 4.16 -8.50 -11.38
C LEU A 354 4.97 -9.28 -10.34
N ASN A 355 6.11 -9.85 -10.75
CA ASN A 355 7.08 -10.43 -9.82
C ASN A 355 8.08 -9.33 -9.45
N PHE A 356 8.36 -9.18 -8.16
CA PHE A 356 9.36 -8.22 -7.67
C PHE A 356 10.30 -8.86 -6.64
N GLN A 357 11.48 -8.26 -6.50
CA GLN A 357 12.49 -8.58 -5.50
C GLN A 357 13.19 -7.31 -5.04
N ILE A 358 13.29 -7.11 -3.73
CA ILE A 358 14.07 -6.07 -3.08
C ILE A 358 15.55 -6.50 -3.08
N GLY A 359 16.45 -5.56 -3.37
CA GLY A 359 17.90 -5.79 -3.31
C GLY A 359 18.36 -6.12 -1.89
N ASP A 360 19.52 -6.78 -1.77
CA ASP A 360 20.09 -7.14 -0.47
C ASP A 360 20.46 -5.89 0.35
N LEU A 361 19.75 -5.69 1.46
CA LEU A 361 19.97 -4.57 2.40
C LEU A 361 20.89 -4.96 3.57
N GLY A 362 21.40 -6.20 3.63
CA GLY A 362 22.15 -6.72 4.79
C GLY A 362 23.42 -5.93 5.14
N ALA A 363 24.01 -5.22 4.17
CA ALA A 363 25.18 -4.35 4.40
C ALA A 363 24.83 -2.97 5.01
N ILE A 364 23.56 -2.54 4.93
CA ILE A 364 23.09 -1.23 5.41
C ILE A 364 22.91 -1.24 6.93
N GLY A 365 22.48 -2.37 7.50
CA GLY A 365 22.45 -2.63 8.95
C GLY A 365 21.32 -1.94 9.72
N TRP A 366 20.86 -0.77 9.27
CA TRP A 366 19.78 0.01 9.91
C TRP A 366 18.45 -0.01 9.14
N LEU A 367 18.42 -0.59 7.94
CA LEU A 367 17.25 -0.61 7.06
C LEU A 367 16.93 -2.05 6.64
N ASP A 368 15.67 -2.43 6.71
CA ASP A 368 15.17 -3.76 6.28
C ASP A 368 13.78 -3.66 5.64
N CYS A 369 13.40 -4.63 4.79
CA CYS A 369 12.13 -4.64 4.06
C CYS A 369 11.45 -6.01 4.14
N VAL A 370 10.17 -6.02 4.51
CA VAL A 370 9.38 -7.27 4.59
C VAL A 370 7.99 -7.08 3.95
N PRO A 371 7.56 -7.94 3.01
CA PRO A 371 8.37 -8.98 2.36
C PRO A 371 9.45 -8.40 1.44
N ASP A 372 10.54 -9.15 1.22
CA ASP A 372 11.65 -8.79 0.34
C ASP A 372 11.44 -9.24 -1.12
N SER A 373 10.38 -9.99 -1.38
CA SER A 373 10.06 -10.55 -2.70
C SER A 373 8.60 -10.97 -2.75
N GLY A 374 8.03 -11.05 -3.95
CA GLY A 374 6.65 -11.49 -4.08
C GLY A 374 6.06 -11.35 -5.48
N ILE A 375 4.78 -11.71 -5.57
CA ILE A 375 3.97 -11.58 -6.78
C ILE A 375 2.77 -10.68 -6.46
N VAL A 376 2.62 -9.60 -7.23
CA VAL A 376 1.46 -8.71 -7.18
C VAL A 376 0.55 -9.04 -8.36
N ASN A 377 -0.64 -9.55 -8.06
CA ASN A 377 -1.65 -9.84 -9.08
C ASN A 377 -2.07 -8.57 -9.82
N GLY A 378 -2.64 -8.75 -11.01
CA GLY A 378 -3.04 -7.61 -11.84
C GLY A 378 -4.01 -6.67 -11.13
N THR A 379 -3.87 -5.36 -11.35
CA THR A 379 -4.69 -4.29 -10.74
C THR A 379 -4.70 -4.28 -9.21
N SER A 380 -3.73 -4.96 -8.58
CA SER A 380 -3.62 -5.09 -7.12
C SER A 380 -2.37 -4.38 -6.60
N SER A 381 -2.24 -4.29 -5.29
CA SER A 381 -1.06 -3.76 -4.63
C SER A 381 -0.65 -4.64 -3.46
N ILE A 382 0.63 -4.53 -3.08
CA ILE A 382 1.18 -5.13 -1.86
C ILE A 382 1.83 -4.05 -1.01
N GLN A 383 1.72 -4.23 0.30
CA GLN A 383 2.39 -3.41 1.29
C GLN A 383 3.71 -4.04 1.69
N ILE A 384 4.78 -3.25 1.62
CA ILE A 384 6.12 -3.58 2.10
C ILE A 384 6.35 -2.75 3.37
N PHE A 385 6.63 -3.43 4.47
CA PHE A 385 7.03 -2.80 5.71
C PHE A 385 8.52 -2.53 5.68
N VAL A 386 8.89 -1.26 5.73
CA VAL A 386 10.28 -0.80 5.74
C VAL A 386 10.66 -0.50 7.19
N SER A 387 11.52 -1.33 7.76
CA SER A 387 11.98 -1.17 9.14
C SER A 387 13.23 -0.33 9.20
N VAL A 388 13.18 0.76 9.98
CA VAL A 388 14.31 1.64 10.27
C VAL A 388 14.72 1.42 11.72
N ASN A 389 16.01 1.16 11.97
CA ASN A 389 16.53 0.80 13.28
C ASN A 389 17.79 1.59 13.63
N THR A 390 17.72 2.39 14.69
CA THR A 390 18.82 3.27 15.13
C THR A 390 19.66 2.70 16.27
N LEU A 391 19.42 1.47 16.74
CA LEU A 391 20.05 0.88 17.93
C LEU A 391 21.59 0.91 17.93
N THR A 392 22.20 0.84 16.75
CA THR A 392 23.66 0.83 16.58
C THR A 392 24.19 2.06 15.84
N LEU A 393 23.34 3.07 15.63
CA LEU A 393 23.70 4.27 14.88
C LEU A 393 24.15 5.39 15.82
N ASP A 394 25.18 6.09 15.40
CA ASP A 394 25.61 7.35 16.00
C ASP A 394 24.65 8.49 15.61
N LEU A 395 24.78 9.64 16.26
CA LEU A 395 24.03 10.84 15.89
C LEU A 395 24.46 11.34 14.51
N GLY A 396 23.51 11.68 13.64
CA GLY A 396 23.82 12.20 12.30
C GLY A 396 22.78 11.88 11.24
N GLU A 397 23.16 12.07 9.98
CA GLU A 397 22.34 11.78 8.80
C GLU A 397 22.84 10.52 8.09
N TYR A 398 21.89 9.67 7.72
CA TYR A 398 22.11 8.40 7.04
C TYR A 398 21.26 8.34 5.77
N TRP A 399 21.81 7.70 4.74
CA TRP A 399 21.17 7.57 3.43
C TRP A 399 21.33 6.14 2.92
N ALA A 400 20.27 5.62 2.31
CA ALA A 400 20.22 4.29 1.73
C ALA A 400 19.25 4.26 0.55
N ASP A 401 19.49 3.39 -0.41
CA ASP A 401 18.61 3.19 -1.56
C ASP A 401 17.98 1.79 -1.50
N ILE A 402 16.64 1.72 -1.60
CA ILE A 402 15.93 0.46 -1.79
C ILE A 402 15.83 0.20 -3.30
N PHE A 403 16.55 -0.83 -3.76
CA PHE A 403 16.46 -1.31 -5.14
C PHE A 403 15.33 -2.32 -5.29
N ILE A 404 14.47 -2.13 -6.30
CA ILE A 404 13.34 -3.01 -6.57
C ILE A 404 13.48 -3.55 -8.00
N PHE A 405 13.86 -4.82 -8.09
CA PHE A 405 13.94 -5.58 -9.34
C PHE A 405 12.56 -6.15 -9.68
N HIS A 406 12.18 -6.15 -10.96
CA HIS A 406 10.84 -6.58 -11.38
C HIS A 406 10.74 -7.07 -12.83
N ASN A 407 9.59 -7.62 -13.21
CA ASN A 407 9.32 -8.13 -14.56
C ASN A 407 8.44 -7.23 -15.46
N ASP A 408 8.17 -5.97 -15.07
CA ASP A 408 7.53 -4.99 -15.98
C ASP A 408 8.39 -4.82 -17.26
N PRO A 409 7.82 -5.05 -18.46
CA PRO A 409 8.58 -5.02 -19.72
C PRO A 409 8.98 -3.62 -20.19
N TRP A 410 8.46 -2.55 -19.58
CA TRP A 410 8.64 -1.16 -20.05
C TRP A 410 9.34 -0.24 -19.06
N LYS A 411 9.50 -0.67 -17.81
CA LYS A 411 10.24 0.06 -16.77
C LYS A 411 11.57 -0.64 -16.48
N GLY A 412 12.61 0.15 -16.21
CA GLY A 412 13.84 -0.38 -15.60
C GLY A 412 13.68 -0.49 -14.08
N ASP A 413 14.69 -1.04 -13.41
CA ASP A 413 14.68 -1.21 -11.96
C ASP A 413 14.37 0.12 -11.23
N ILE A 414 13.56 0.02 -10.17
CA ILE A 414 13.13 1.17 -9.38
C ILE A 414 14.08 1.36 -8.20
N ILE A 415 14.39 2.63 -7.89
CA ILE A 415 15.19 3.04 -6.74
C ILE A 415 14.32 3.94 -5.87
N VAL A 416 14.17 3.60 -4.60
CA VAL A 416 13.49 4.43 -3.59
C VAL A 416 14.51 4.87 -2.56
N PRO A 417 14.96 6.14 -2.59
CA PRO A 417 15.92 6.64 -1.61
C PRO A 417 15.27 6.82 -0.23
N VAL A 418 16.03 6.55 0.82
CA VAL A 418 15.64 6.62 2.23
C VAL A 418 16.65 7.48 2.97
N ASN A 419 16.18 8.61 3.52
CA ASN A 419 16.98 9.48 4.39
C ASN A 419 16.52 9.36 5.84
N LEU A 420 17.48 9.19 6.74
CA LEU A 420 17.28 9.07 8.19
C LEU A 420 18.12 10.13 8.91
N THR A 421 17.51 10.91 9.79
CA THR A 421 18.22 11.74 10.77
C THR A 421 18.09 11.14 12.17
N VAL A 422 19.24 10.88 12.82
CA VAL A 422 19.30 10.34 14.19
C VAL A 422 19.59 11.47 15.18
N HIS A 423 18.67 11.67 16.13
CA HIS A 423 18.76 12.66 17.20
C HIS A 423 19.14 12.01 18.55
N PRO A 424 19.65 12.77 19.53
CA PRO A 424 19.80 12.28 20.89
C PRO A 424 18.45 11.81 21.44
N ALA A 425 18.44 10.69 22.15
CA ALA A 425 17.24 10.24 22.86
C ALA A 425 16.73 11.32 23.82
N ALA A 426 15.41 11.48 23.92
CA ALA A 426 14.81 12.43 24.85
C ALA A 426 15.30 12.21 26.30
N ARG A 427 15.84 13.26 26.93
CA ARG A 427 16.34 13.27 28.33
C ARG A 427 15.46 14.17 29.20
N ASP A 428 15.13 13.72 30.41
CA ASP A 428 14.26 14.44 31.37
C ASP A 428 14.48 13.94 32.81
N LEU A 429 15.00 14.79 33.68
CA LEU A 429 15.18 14.54 35.11
C LEU A 429 14.14 15.31 35.91
N LYS A 430 13.20 14.62 36.53
CA LYS A 430 12.20 15.26 37.38
C LYS A 430 12.54 15.15 38.86
N MET A 431 12.48 16.28 39.56
CA MET A 431 12.39 16.27 41.01
C MET A 431 10.94 15.95 41.41
N LEU A 432 10.72 14.78 42.00
CA LEU A 432 9.38 14.35 42.41
C LEU A 432 8.95 15.02 43.71
N SER A 433 9.88 15.12 44.66
CA SER A 433 9.60 15.64 46.00
C SER A 433 10.88 16.02 46.72
N ILE A 434 10.72 16.94 47.66
CA ILE A 434 11.64 17.18 48.77
C ILE A 434 10.85 16.97 50.07
N ASP A 435 11.37 16.14 50.96
CA ASP A 435 10.88 16.00 52.33
C ASP A 435 11.65 17.00 53.21
N ILE A 436 10.90 17.90 53.84
CA ILE A 436 11.44 19.02 54.60
C ILE A 436 11.21 18.76 56.09
N PRO A 437 12.28 18.52 56.88
CA PRO A 437 12.15 18.30 58.31
C PRO A 437 11.78 19.60 59.05
N GLN A 438 11.33 19.48 60.29
CA GLN A 438 11.40 20.60 61.23
C GLN A 438 12.86 20.74 61.71
N GLY A 439 13.37 21.96 61.72
CA GLY A 439 14.74 22.26 62.16
C GLY A 439 14.78 22.85 63.56
N GLU A 440 15.86 22.58 64.28
CA GLU A 440 16.21 23.27 65.52
C GLU A 440 17.51 24.03 65.32
N ALA A 441 17.54 25.29 65.77
CA ALA A 441 18.72 26.11 65.66
C ALA A 441 19.89 25.48 66.43
N GLY A 442 21.02 25.29 65.76
CA GLY A 442 22.22 24.67 66.31
C GLY A 442 22.33 23.16 66.08
N GLU A 443 21.36 22.54 65.39
CA GLU A 443 21.36 21.12 65.03
C GLU A 443 21.38 20.91 63.51
N TRP A 444 21.78 19.71 63.06
CA TRP A 444 21.74 19.33 61.66
C TRP A 444 20.33 18.89 61.24
N ALA A 445 19.81 19.50 60.18
CA ALA A 445 18.56 19.09 59.53
C ALA A 445 18.84 18.21 58.31
N ASN A 446 18.16 17.06 58.24
CA ASN A 446 18.34 16.06 57.18
C ASN A 446 17.17 16.10 56.21
N PHE A 447 17.42 16.54 54.98
CA PHE A 447 16.47 16.56 53.88
C PHE A 447 16.56 15.26 53.10
N SER A 448 15.43 14.80 52.54
CA SER A 448 15.45 13.76 51.51
C SER A 448 14.80 14.28 50.24
N ALA A 449 15.44 14.06 49.09
CA ALA A 449 14.95 14.51 47.80
C ALA A 449 14.89 13.34 46.84
N THR A 450 13.80 13.21 46.09
CA THR A 450 13.58 12.09 45.16
C THR A 450 13.64 12.58 43.72
N VAL A 451 14.61 12.08 42.97
CA VAL A 451 14.80 12.35 41.54
C VAL A 451 14.31 11.15 40.73
N LYS A 452 13.60 11.42 39.64
CA LYS A 452 13.16 10.43 38.67
C LYS A 452 13.76 10.71 37.30
N ASN A 453 14.31 9.70 36.66
CA ASN A 453 14.62 9.76 35.24
C ASN A 453 13.34 9.49 34.43
N GLN A 454 12.76 10.52 33.82
CA GLN A 454 11.59 10.43 32.94
C GLN A 454 11.97 10.41 31.45
N GLY A 455 13.25 10.50 31.14
CA GLY A 455 13.78 10.40 29.78
C GLY A 455 13.72 8.97 29.23
N ARG A 456 14.34 8.78 28.07
CA ARG A 456 14.45 7.50 27.35
C ARG A 456 15.87 6.95 27.35
N GLN A 457 16.77 7.58 28.10
CA GLN A 457 18.15 7.15 28.27
C GLN A 457 18.51 7.14 29.76
N ASP A 458 19.35 6.19 30.15
CA ASP A 458 19.98 6.19 31.47
C ASP A 458 20.86 7.44 31.64
N GLU A 459 20.91 7.96 32.86
CA GLU A 459 21.78 9.09 33.20
C GLU A 459 22.81 8.68 34.24
N THR A 460 23.99 9.29 34.17
CA THR A 460 25.10 9.06 35.10
C THR A 460 25.58 10.38 35.66
N ASP A 461 26.15 10.33 36.85
CA ASP A 461 26.74 11.49 37.53
C ASP A 461 25.76 12.67 37.67
N VAL A 462 24.49 12.39 37.96
CA VAL A 462 23.45 13.42 38.13
C VAL A 462 23.69 14.17 39.44
N LEU A 463 24.00 15.46 39.34
CA LEU A 463 24.22 16.34 40.49
C LEU A 463 22.89 16.83 41.05
N VAL A 464 22.69 16.63 42.36
CA VAL A 464 21.53 17.12 43.11
C VAL A 464 22.00 18.13 44.13
N GLU A 465 21.36 19.30 44.17
CA GLU A 465 21.72 20.42 45.02
C GLU A 465 20.57 20.74 46.00
N LEU A 466 20.91 21.02 47.26
CA LEU A 466 20.02 21.64 48.23
C LEU A 466 20.30 23.15 48.27
N LEU A 467 19.26 23.96 48.05
CA LEU A 467 19.31 25.41 48.14
C LEU A 467 18.47 25.91 49.31
N ILE A 468 19.04 26.81 50.11
CA ILE A 468 18.36 27.54 51.19
C ILE A 468 18.37 29.02 50.84
N ASN A 469 17.18 29.62 50.69
CA ASN A 469 16.98 30.99 50.20
C ASN A 469 17.76 31.28 48.89
N GLY A 470 17.79 30.30 47.98
CA GLY A 470 18.46 30.39 46.69
C GLY A 470 19.99 30.19 46.72
N THR A 471 20.59 29.91 47.88
CA THR A 471 22.02 29.59 48.00
C THR A 471 22.22 28.10 48.13
N VAL A 472 23.10 27.50 47.32
CA VAL A 472 23.46 26.08 47.44
C VAL A 472 24.20 25.85 48.76
N VAL A 473 23.66 24.97 49.61
CA VAL A 473 24.23 24.65 50.94
C VAL A 473 24.80 23.24 51.05
N ASP A 474 24.32 22.31 50.23
CA ASP A 474 24.81 20.94 50.17
C ASP A 474 24.56 20.35 48.78
N THR A 475 25.37 19.37 48.38
CA THR A 475 25.24 18.68 47.09
C THR A 475 25.54 17.19 47.21
N THR A 476 24.97 16.41 46.32
CA THR A 476 25.23 14.97 46.21
C THR A 476 25.12 14.52 44.76
N THR A 477 25.71 13.38 44.42
CA THR A 477 25.73 12.86 43.05
C THR A 477 25.12 11.47 43.02
N ILE A 478 24.17 11.27 42.10
CA ILE A 478 23.61 9.96 41.77
C ILE A 478 24.49 9.35 40.67
N PRO A 479 25.24 8.26 40.95
CA PRO A 479 26.20 7.71 39.98
C PRO A 479 25.55 7.19 38.69
N HIS A 480 24.36 6.60 38.82
CA HIS A 480 23.58 6.08 37.71
C HIS A 480 22.10 6.07 38.10
N ILE A 481 21.22 6.44 37.18
CA ILE A 481 19.77 6.36 37.30
C ILE A 481 19.17 5.85 35.98
N ALA A 482 18.56 4.67 36.03
CA ALA A 482 17.99 4.02 34.86
C ALA A 482 16.70 4.72 34.39
N VAL A 483 16.31 4.50 33.14
CA VAL A 483 15.03 4.99 32.60
C VAL A 483 13.85 4.58 33.49
N GLY A 484 13.08 5.56 33.95
CA GLY A 484 11.91 5.37 34.81
C GLY A 484 12.22 5.14 36.30
N GLU A 485 13.50 5.00 36.68
CA GLU A 485 13.93 4.80 38.06
C GLU A 485 13.74 6.06 38.90
N GLU A 486 13.49 5.86 40.20
CA GLU A 486 13.34 6.89 41.21
C GLU A 486 14.40 6.66 42.31
N ILE A 487 15.23 7.66 42.57
CA ILE A 487 16.31 7.58 43.56
C ILE A 487 16.12 8.70 44.57
N SER A 488 16.08 8.33 45.86
CA SER A 488 16.09 9.27 46.96
C SER A 488 17.52 9.50 47.46
N VAL A 489 17.90 10.77 47.56
CA VAL A 489 19.18 11.21 48.12
C VAL A 489 18.97 12.00 49.40
N TYR A 490 20.00 12.02 50.26
CA TYR A 490 19.99 12.74 51.53
C TYR A 490 20.94 13.93 51.47
N LEU A 491 20.45 15.09 51.91
CA LEU A 491 21.15 16.38 51.92
C LEU A 491 20.99 17.03 53.29
N HIS A 492 21.94 17.85 53.72
CA HIS A 492 22.03 18.31 55.10
C HIS A 492 22.18 19.83 55.16
N HIS A 493 21.57 20.46 56.16
CA HIS A 493 21.76 21.88 56.43
C HIS A 493 21.92 22.15 57.93
N TYR A 494 22.80 23.09 58.26
CA TYR A 494 23.06 23.55 59.62
C TYR A 494 22.86 25.07 59.70
N THR A 495 22.06 25.53 60.68
CA THR A 495 21.87 26.95 60.95
C THR A 495 21.65 27.20 62.44
N THR A 496 22.11 28.34 62.93
CA THR A 496 21.92 28.81 64.31
C THR A 496 20.84 29.89 64.41
N VAL A 497 20.23 30.26 63.28
CA VAL A 497 19.23 31.32 63.21
C VAL A 497 17.85 30.70 63.05
N ALA A 498 16.95 30.96 64.01
CA ALA A 498 15.55 30.58 63.88
C ALA A 498 14.83 31.41 62.81
N GLY A 499 13.84 30.82 62.16
CA GLY A 499 13.06 31.47 61.12
C GLY A 499 12.54 30.51 60.07
N GLU A 500 11.85 31.06 59.08
CA GLU A 500 11.39 30.32 57.91
C GLU A 500 12.33 30.54 56.73
N TYR A 501 12.75 29.44 56.11
CA TYR A 501 13.63 29.44 54.96
C TYR A 501 12.93 28.81 53.77
N GLN A 502 13.19 29.34 52.57
CA GLN A 502 12.81 28.67 51.33
C GLN A 502 13.83 27.56 51.07
N ALA A 503 13.38 26.31 51.14
CA ALA A 503 14.19 25.14 50.78
C ALA A 503 13.80 24.67 49.38
N GLU A 504 14.79 24.41 48.54
CA GLU A 504 14.62 23.87 47.18
C GLU A 504 15.64 22.75 46.96
N ALA A 505 15.19 21.59 46.50
CA ALA A 505 16.06 20.57 45.94
C ALA A 505 16.03 20.70 44.41
N ARG A 506 17.20 20.67 43.78
CA ARG A 506 17.36 20.79 42.32
C ARG A 506 18.24 19.69 41.77
N ALA A 507 17.75 18.95 40.79
CA ALA A 507 18.58 18.12 39.92
C ALA A 507 19.17 19.00 38.81
N VAL A 508 20.48 19.02 38.66
CA VAL A 508 21.13 19.82 37.59
C VAL A 508 20.83 19.16 36.25
N ALA A 509 20.38 19.98 35.30
CA ALA A 509 19.99 19.51 33.98
C ALA A 509 21.16 18.81 33.27
N VAL A 510 20.88 17.66 32.67
CA VAL A 510 21.85 16.93 31.84
C VAL A 510 21.91 17.53 30.43
N PRO A 511 23.01 17.34 29.68
CA PRO A 511 23.09 17.83 28.30
C PRO A 511 21.91 17.35 27.45
N PHE A 512 21.34 18.25 26.65
CA PHE A 512 20.19 18.01 25.76
C PHE A 512 18.85 17.71 26.45
N GLU A 513 18.75 17.96 27.75
CA GLU A 513 17.47 18.02 28.45
C GLU A 513 16.72 19.32 28.13
N ASN A 514 15.51 19.19 27.55
CA ASN A 514 14.72 20.34 27.11
C ASN A 514 13.74 20.83 28.20
N ASN A 515 13.30 19.96 29.08
CA ASN A 515 12.39 20.29 30.16
C ASN A 515 13.18 20.34 31.46
N THR A 516 13.56 21.54 31.90
CA THR A 516 14.35 21.73 33.13
C THR A 516 13.52 22.34 34.27
N TYR A 517 12.27 22.70 34.00
CA TYR A 517 11.37 23.35 34.97
C TYR A 517 10.83 22.40 36.04
N ASN A 518 10.83 21.09 35.74
CA ASN A 518 10.42 20.02 36.64
C ASN A 518 11.59 19.45 37.45
N ASN A 519 12.79 20.01 37.30
CA ASN A 519 14.00 19.53 37.97
C ASN A 519 14.11 20.06 39.39
N ASN A 520 13.12 20.81 39.87
CA ASN A 520 13.10 21.33 41.23
C ASN A 520 11.82 21.00 42.00
N ALA A 521 11.97 20.90 43.32
CA ALA A 521 10.88 20.83 44.27
C ALA A 521 11.24 21.73 45.46
N SER A 522 10.25 22.45 46.00
CA SER A 522 10.48 23.43 47.05
C SER A 522 9.42 23.40 48.14
N GLY A 523 9.75 24.00 49.28
CA GLY A 523 8.83 24.22 50.39
C GLY A 523 9.44 25.07 51.50
N ILE A 524 8.71 25.20 52.61
CA ILE A 524 9.14 26.01 53.76
C ILE A 524 9.86 25.13 54.77
N PHE A 525 11.11 25.46 55.05
CA PHE A 525 11.88 24.87 56.15
C PHE A 525 11.80 25.80 57.37
N SER A 526 11.07 25.36 58.40
CA SER A 526 10.91 26.09 59.65
C SER A 526 11.96 25.65 60.66
N VAL A 527 12.73 26.62 61.16
CA VAL A 527 13.71 26.41 62.23
C VAL A 527 13.22 27.13 63.48
N ILE A 528 13.00 26.35 64.54
CA ILE A 528 12.68 26.89 65.86
C ILE A 528 13.94 26.96 66.72
N ALA A 529 13.94 27.84 67.72
CA ALA A 529 14.99 27.92 68.71
C ALA A 529 14.37 27.88 70.10
N PHE A 530 15.14 27.33 71.04
CA PHE A 530 14.79 27.29 72.46
C PHE A 530 15.83 28.08 73.26
N PRO A 531 15.42 28.78 74.33
CA PRO A 531 16.37 29.32 75.30
C PRO A 531 16.92 28.17 76.14
N ASP A 532 18.18 28.27 76.55
CA ASP A 532 18.83 27.31 77.45
C ASP A 532 19.42 28.08 78.64
N LEU A 533 18.64 28.12 79.73
CA LEU A 533 18.98 28.86 80.93
C LEU A 533 20.08 28.13 81.71
N TRP A 534 21.13 28.87 82.06
CA TRP A 534 22.05 28.47 83.11
C TRP A 534 22.28 29.63 84.08
N TYR A 535 22.67 29.32 85.31
CA TYR A 535 23.00 30.33 86.30
C TYR A 535 24.11 29.83 87.23
N GLU A 536 24.84 30.76 87.84
CA GLU A 536 25.90 30.44 88.80
C GLU A 536 26.09 31.61 89.80
N PRO A 537 26.27 31.33 91.11
CA PRO A 537 26.22 30.02 91.78
C PRO A 537 24.80 29.54 92.06
N ASP A 538 24.63 28.23 92.30
CA ASP A 538 23.33 27.62 92.64
C ASP A 538 22.80 28.02 94.03
N SER A 539 23.66 28.56 94.90
CA SER A 539 23.27 29.02 96.23
C SER A 539 24.20 30.12 96.75
N PHE A 540 23.66 30.93 97.66
CA PHE A 540 24.42 31.95 98.38
C PHE A 540 24.51 31.58 99.87
N SER A 541 25.68 31.79 100.46
CA SER A 541 25.89 31.65 101.90
C SER A 541 26.62 32.87 102.44
N PHE A 542 26.04 33.52 103.44
CA PHE A 542 26.57 34.73 104.04
C PHE A 542 26.80 34.51 105.53
N VAL A 543 27.98 34.91 106.03
CA VAL A 543 28.25 35.02 107.46
C VAL A 543 28.47 36.49 107.78
N ILE A 544 27.48 37.14 108.38
CA ILE A 544 27.50 38.59 108.62
C ILE A 544 27.23 38.95 110.09
N PRO A 545 27.95 39.94 110.67
CA PRO A 545 27.67 40.49 111.98
C PRO A 545 26.29 41.15 112.06
N VAL A 546 25.75 41.28 113.27
CA VAL A 546 24.48 41.98 113.53
C VAL A 546 24.53 43.40 112.95
N ASN A 547 23.51 43.77 112.17
CA ASN A 547 23.35 45.05 111.46
C ASN A 547 24.33 45.34 110.30
N ALA A 548 25.07 44.33 109.82
CA ALA A 548 25.84 44.45 108.58
C ALA A 548 25.03 43.99 107.35
N THR A 549 25.44 44.41 106.16
CA THR A 549 24.89 43.96 104.88
C THR A 549 25.96 43.27 104.05
N ALA A 550 25.60 42.20 103.35
CA ALA A 550 26.45 41.55 102.33
C ALA A 550 25.67 41.37 101.02
N SER A 551 26.42 41.25 99.93
CA SER A 551 25.92 41.00 98.58
C SER A 551 26.94 40.15 97.83
N ASP A 552 26.47 39.30 96.94
CA ASP A 552 27.28 38.54 95.98
C ASP A 552 26.57 38.52 94.62
N ILE A 553 27.23 38.05 93.56
CA ILE A 553 26.72 38.11 92.19
C ILE A 553 26.07 36.79 91.80
N LEU A 554 24.81 36.84 91.33
CA LEU A 554 24.20 35.78 90.53
C LEU A 554 24.42 36.10 89.05
N THR A 555 25.09 35.21 88.34
CA THR A 555 25.18 35.27 86.87
C THR A 555 24.06 34.44 86.29
N ILE A 556 23.31 35.00 85.33
CA ILE A 556 22.29 34.31 84.55
C ILE A 556 22.74 34.37 83.09
N GLY A 557 22.77 33.23 82.43
CA GLY A 557 23.15 33.12 81.03
C GLY A 557 22.15 32.31 80.21
N ASN A 558 22.23 32.48 78.89
CA ASN A 558 21.46 31.75 77.91
C ASN A 558 22.43 31.08 76.93
N ALA A 559 22.49 29.74 76.94
CA ALA A 559 23.27 28.95 76.00
C ALA A 559 22.46 28.58 74.73
N GLY A 560 21.17 28.88 74.70
CA GLY A 560 20.25 28.58 73.61
C GLY A 560 20.18 29.71 72.57
N TYR A 561 19.45 29.46 71.48
CA TYR A 561 19.36 30.38 70.34
C TYR A 561 18.09 31.26 70.32
N ALA A 562 17.15 31.04 71.25
CA ALA A 562 15.98 31.92 71.41
C ALA A 562 16.16 32.91 72.57
N GLU A 563 15.37 33.98 72.59
CA GLU A 563 15.36 34.95 73.69
C GLU A 563 14.98 34.27 75.01
N LEU A 564 15.77 34.54 76.06
CA LEU A 564 15.49 34.11 77.42
C LEU A 564 14.82 35.26 78.18
N ASP A 565 13.53 35.14 78.44
CA ASP A 565 12.80 36.01 79.37
C ASP A 565 12.84 35.39 80.77
N PHE A 566 13.28 36.16 81.78
CA PHE A 566 13.44 35.67 83.15
C PHE A 566 13.00 36.70 84.19
N GLU A 567 12.46 36.21 85.32
CA GLU A 567 12.03 37.03 86.46
C GLU A 567 12.54 36.42 87.78
N LEU A 568 13.02 37.25 88.71
CA LEU A 568 13.41 36.82 90.06
C LEU A 568 12.30 37.15 91.07
N LYS A 569 11.80 36.14 91.81
CA LYS A 569 10.75 36.29 92.84
C LYS A 569 11.22 35.82 94.21
N GLN A 570 10.72 36.45 95.27
CA GLN A 570 10.93 36.02 96.66
C GLN A 570 9.86 34.97 97.03
N GLY A 571 10.28 33.76 97.41
CA GLY A 571 9.37 32.69 97.86
C GLY A 571 8.91 32.86 99.32
N LYS A 572 7.81 32.17 99.71
CA LYS A 572 7.42 31.93 101.11
C LYS A 572 8.47 31.01 101.76
N GLU A 573 8.87 31.27 103.00
CA GLU A 573 9.94 30.50 103.68
C GLU A 573 9.55 29.03 103.96
N SER A 574 8.26 28.73 104.13
CA SER A 574 7.71 27.38 104.37
C SER A 574 6.19 27.33 104.13
N LEU A 575 5.63 26.15 103.82
CA LEU A 575 4.21 25.94 103.48
C LEU A 575 3.44 25.20 104.58
N ASP A 576 2.16 25.55 104.77
CA ASP A 576 1.22 24.78 105.59
C ASP A 576 0.42 23.79 104.73
N ILE A 577 0.48 22.49 105.01
CA ILE A 577 -0.11 21.44 104.16
C ILE A 577 -1.19 20.65 104.91
N LEU A 578 -2.30 20.34 104.24
CA LEU A 578 -3.29 19.38 104.73
C LEU A 578 -3.25 18.07 103.94
N LEU A 579 -3.15 16.94 104.64
CA LEU A 579 -3.35 15.61 104.08
C LEU A 579 -4.82 15.21 104.22
N ALA A 580 -5.63 15.50 103.19
CA ALA A 580 -7.04 15.17 103.15
C ALA A 580 -7.25 13.79 102.49
N ALA A 581 -7.09 12.73 103.26
CA ALA A 581 -6.95 11.37 102.74
C ALA A 581 -7.92 10.37 103.35
N SER A 582 -8.30 9.35 102.57
CA SER A 582 -9.07 8.20 103.06
C SER A 582 -8.19 6.95 103.12
N ASP A 583 -7.39 6.81 104.17
CA ASP A 583 -6.47 5.69 104.37
C ASP A 583 -6.28 5.37 105.87
N THR A 584 -5.86 4.14 106.20
CA THR A 584 -5.44 3.77 107.57
C THR A 584 -4.02 4.24 107.93
N ASN A 585 -3.17 4.55 106.94
CA ASN A 585 -1.74 4.84 107.13
C ASN A 585 -1.35 6.28 106.73
N ILE A 586 -2.27 7.24 106.87
CA ILE A 586 -2.04 8.64 106.50
C ILE A 586 -0.80 9.23 107.21
N GLN A 587 -0.63 8.85 108.47
CA GLN A 587 0.50 9.25 109.32
C GLN A 587 1.87 8.94 108.69
N THR A 588 1.97 7.85 107.92
CA THR A 588 3.23 7.47 107.26
C THR A 588 3.64 8.48 106.20
N VAL A 589 2.68 9.03 105.43
CA VAL A 589 2.93 10.07 104.43
C VAL A 589 3.34 11.38 105.10
N GLN A 590 2.69 11.74 106.21
CA GLN A 590 3.07 12.89 107.02
C GLN A 590 4.53 12.79 107.49
N THR A 591 4.94 11.64 108.02
CA THR A 591 6.32 11.42 108.49
C THR A 591 7.34 11.50 107.35
N TYR A 592 7.00 11.02 106.15
CA TYR A 592 7.89 11.16 104.98
C TYR A 592 8.04 12.61 104.55
N LEU A 593 6.95 13.36 104.44
CA LEU A 593 7.02 14.76 104.05
C LEU A 593 7.74 15.61 105.10
N GLN A 594 7.59 15.31 106.39
CA GLN A 594 8.39 15.95 107.45
C GLN A 594 9.89 15.64 107.32
N ALA A 595 10.27 14.45 106.84
CA ALA A 595 11.67 14.06 106.68
C ALA A 595 12.29 14.58 105.36
N THR A 596 11.54 14.56 104.26
CA THR A 596 11.99 14.89 102.91
C THR A 596 11.82 16.37 102.58
N GLY A 597 10.79 17.03 103.12
CA GLY A 597 10.54 18.45 102.89
C GLY A 597 11.50 19.39 103.60
N GLY A 598 12.19 18.96 104.66
CA GLY A 598 13.08 19.83 105.44
C GLY A 598 12.36 21.09 105.92
N ASP A 599 12.95 22.26 105.66
CA ASP A 599 12.38 23.56 106.01
C ASP A 599 11.26 24.02 105.05
N LYS A 600 10.93 23.25 103.99
CA LYS A 600 9.88 23.61 103.00
C LYS A 600 8.47 23.61 103.62
N PHE A 601 8.23 22.89 104.73
CA PHE A 601 6.92 22.75 105.34
C PHE A 601 6.92 23.25 106.79
N HIS A 602 6.05 24.21 107.09
CA HIS A 602 5.86 24.74 108.45
C HIS A 602 4.99 23.80 109.28
N ASN A 603 3.86 23.36 108.71
CA ASN A 603 2.96 22.41 109.33
C ASN A 603 2.43 21.41 108.30
N ILE A 604 2.19 20.17 108.74
CA ILE A 604 1.54 19.14 107.92
C ILE A 604 0.48 18.50 108.80
N ASP A 605 -0.80 18.80 108.55
CA ASP A 605 -1.92 18.25 109.31
C ASP A 605 -2.60 17.10 108.58
N ILE A 606 -3.35 16.28 109.33
CA ILE A 606 -4.09 15.14 108.79
C ILE A 606 -5.59 15.37 108.96
N TYR A 607 -6.33 15.18 107.86
CA TYR A 607 -7.77 15.04 107.90
C TYR A 607 -8.19 13.71 107.26
N ASP A 608 -8.69 12.79 108.08
CA ASP A 608 -9.18 11.50 107.61
C ASP A 608 -10.60 11.62 107.02
N THR A 609 -10.68 11.62 105.70
CA THR A 609 -11.93 11.86 104.96
C THR A 609 -12.91 10.68 105.04
N ARG A 610 -12.55 9.56 105.68
CA ARG A 610 -13.48 8.43 105.96
C ARG A 610 -14.51 8.78 107.03
N TYR A 611 -14.16 9.69 107.94
CA TYR A 611 -14.97 10.02 109.12
C TYR A 611 -15.53 11.44 109.10
N GLY A 612 -15.19 12.24 108.09
CA GLY A 612 -15.59 13.63 107.94
C GLY A 612 -15.33 14.14 106.52
N THR A 613 -15.76 15.36 106.23
CA THR A 613 -15.33 16.08 105.02
C THR A 613 -14.85 17.47 105.44
N PRO A 614 -13.59 17.86 105.12
CA PRO A 614 -13.07 19.17 105.50
C PRO A 614 -13.89 20.27 104.83
N THR A 615 -14.25 21.29 105.61
CA THR A 615 -14.95 22.47 105.11
C THR A 615 -13.98 23.38 104.35
N VAL A 616 -14.50 24.22 103.45
CA VAL A 616 -13.67 25.20 102.71
C VAL A 616 -12.89 26.10 103.66
N GLU A 617 -13.48 26.52 104.78
CA GLU A 617 -12.80 27.33 105.81
C GLU A 617 -11.60 26.59 106.44
N GLN A 618 -11.72 25.27 106.64
CA GLN A 618 -10.60 24.46 107.10
C GLN A 618 -9.52 24.31 106.03
N LEU A 619 -9.89 24.16 104.76
CA LEU A 619 -8.92 24.07 103.66
C LEU A 619 -8.15 25.37 103.46
N LEU A 620 -8.81 26.52 103.62
CA LEU A 620 -8.19 27.86 103.47
C LEU A 620 -7.14 28.19 104.54
N ALA A 621 -7.00 27.38 105.59
CA ALA A 621 -5.92 27.50 106.54
C ALA A 621 -4.58 26.94 106.03
N TYR A 622 -4.58 26.28 104.86
CA TYR A 622 -3.43 25.59 104.28
C TYR A 622 -3.09 26.14 102.89
N ASP A 623 -1.79 26.17 102.58
CA ASP A 623 -1.25 26.60 101.29
C ASP A 623 -1.50 25.56 100.18
N ALA A 624 -1.47 24.27 100.53
CA ALA A 624 -1.83 23.19 99.63
C ALA A 624 -2.46 21.99 100.34
N VAL A 625 -3.23 21.20 99.58
CA VAL A 625 -3.95 20.02 100.06
C VAL A 625 -3.53 18.80 99.23
N LEU A 626 -2.99 17.78 99.91
CA LEU A 626 -2.65 16.49 99.31
C LEU A 626 -3.82 15.51 99.50
N VAL A 627 -4.29 14.91 98.41
CA VAL A 627 -5.52 14.09 98.40
C VAL A 627 -5.27 12.71 97.81
N TRP A 628 -5.69 11.66 98.52
CA TRP A 628 -5.76 10.28 98.02
C TRP A 628 -6.81 9.46 98.78
N THR A 629 -7.36 8.41 98.16
CA THR A 629 -8.50 7.68 98.74
C THR A 629 -8.41 6.16 98.54
N ASN A 630 -7.62 5.46 99.34
CA ASN A 630 -7.57 3.99 99.33
C ASN A 630 -8.91 3.36 99.79
N PHE A 631 -9.63 4.07 100.67
CA PHE A 631 -11.04 3.83 100.99
C PHE A 631 -11.91 4.96 100.42
N GLY A 632 -13.22 4.72 100.29
CA GLY A 632 -14.16 5.78 99.92
C GLY A 632 -14.25 6.85 101.01
N PRO A 633 -14.21 8.15 100.66
CA PRO A 633 -14.47 9.22 101.61
C PRO A 633 -15.94 9.22 102.04
N GLN A 634 -16.23 9.79 103.22
CA GLN A 634 -17.57 9.88 103.79
C GLN A 634 -18.57 10.51 102.81
N ASN A 635 -18.13 11.54 102.08
CA ASN A 635 -18.90 12.15 101.01
C ASN A 635 -17.98 12.61 99.87
N ALA A 636 -17.86 11.77 98.85
CA ALA A 636 -17.00 12.01 97.68
C ALA A 636 -17.38 13.25 96.86
N VAL A 637 -18.68 13.59 96.80
CA VAL A 637 -19.16 14.77 96.06
C VAL A 637 -18.82 16.03 96.82
N LEU A 638 -19.19 16.09 98.11
CA LEU A 638 -18.92 17.25 98.96
C LEU A 638 -17.41 17.52 99.10
N LEU A 639 -16.59 16.49 99.19
CA LEU A 639 -15.13 16.65 99.24
C LEU A 639 -14.61 17.33 97.97
N GLY A 640 -15.06 16.92 96.79
CA GLY A 640 -14.63 17.54 95.55
C GLY A 640 -15.25 18.92 95.29
N ASP A 641 -16.47 19.18 95.77
CA ASP A 641 -17.06 20.52 95.73
C ASP A 641 -16.25 21.48 96.62
N ASN A 642 -15.90 21.06 97.84
CA ASN A 642 -15.09 21.88 98.75
C ASN A 642 -13.65 22.11 98.25
N LEU A 643 -13.05 21.12 97.56
CA LEU A 643 -11.74 21.29 96.92
C LEU A 643 -11.79 22.30 95.76
N ALA A 644 -12.85 22.27 94.96
CA ALA A 644 -13.06 23.26 93.90
C ALA A 644 -13.24 24.67 94.47
N ASP A 645 -14.07 24.83 95.51
CA ASP A 645 -14.26 26.11 96.19
C ASP A 645 -12.96 26.64 96.83
N TYR A 646 -12.12 25.74 97.36
CA TYR A 646 -10.78 26.09 97.85
C TYR A 646 -9.86 26.58 96.74
N MET A 647 -9.86 25.91 95.58
CA MET A 647 -9.09 26.32 94.40
C MET A 647 -9.61 27.64 93.79
N ASP A 648 -10.93 27.90 93.86
CA ASP A 648 -11.52 29.18 93.45
C ASP A 648 -10.94 30.36 94.25
N GLN A 649 -10.51 30.12 95.50
CA GLN A 649 -9.84 31.09 96.35
C GLN A 649 -8.31 31.08 96.22
N GLY A 650 -7.76 30.35 95.24
CA GLY A 650 -6.32 30.30 94.96
C GLY A 650 -5.56 29.15 95.61
N GLY A 651 -6.23 28.20 96.25
CA GLY A 651 -5.61 27.04 96.88
C GLY A 651 -4.97 26.06 95.88
N GLY A 652 -3.93 25.35 96.34
CA GLY A 652 -3.25 24.29 95.58
C GLY A 652 -3.72 22.88 95.94
N VAL A 653 -4.04 22.03 94.95
CA VAL A 653 -4.47 20.64 95.20
C VAL A 653 -3.57 19.66 94.47
N VAL A 654 -2.95 18.74 95.23
CA VAL A 654 -2.20 17.61 94.67
C VAL A 654 -3.06 16.34 94.81
N MET A 655 -3.52 15.83 93.68
CA MET A 655 -4.33 14.62 93.58
C MET A 655 -3.44 13.41 93.30
N MET A 656 -3.50 12.38 94.14
CA MET A 656 -2.73 11.15 93.96
C MET A 656 -3.62 9.94 93.65
N THR A 657 -2.99 8.81 93.30
CA THR A 657 -3.68 7.57 92.93
C THR A 657 -4.75 7.16 93.94
N PHE A 658 -5.83 6.58 93.39
CA PHE A 658 -7.12 6.33 94.01
C PHE A 658 -7.97 7.57 94.27
N GLY A 659 -7.38 8.76 94.48
CA GLY A 659 -8.13 10.01 94.62
C GLY A 659 -8.98 10.33 93.38
N ASN A 660 -8.45 10.05 92.20
CA ASN A 660 -9.13 10.21 90.91
C ASN A 660 -9.84 8.93 90.42
N THR A 661 -10.03 7.90 91.24
CA THR A 661 -10.67 6.67 90.75
C THR A 661 -12.16 6.85 90.48
N VAL A 662 -12.69 6.25 89.42
CA VAL A 662 -14.13 6.27 89.09
C VAL A 662 -15.00 5.51 90.11
N SER A 663 -14.44 4.56 90.86
CA SER A 663 -15.21 3.64 91.70
C SER A 663 -15.66 4.24 93.04
N TRP A 664 -14.75 4.87 93.79
CA TRP A 664 -15.03 5.44 95.11
C TRP A 664 -14.27 6.74 95.40
N GLY A 665 -13.44 7.22 94.46
CA GLY A 665 -12.61 8.40 94.63
C GLY A 665 -13.43 9.70 94.70
N VAL A 666 -12.71 10.82 94.77
CA VAL A 666 -13.29 12.16 94.80
C VAL A 666 -14.17 12.39 93.56
N SER A 667 -15.28 13.11 93.74
CA SER A 667 -16.24 13.45 92.68
C SER A 667 -16.57 14.95 92.72
N GLY A 668 -17.79 15.37 92.42
CA GLY A 668 -18.18 16.79 92.47
C GLY A 668 -17.46 17.68 91.44
N ARG A 669 -17.49 18.99 91.72
CA ARG A 669 -16.96 20.06 90.86
C ARG A 669 -15.50 19.89 90.49
N TYR A 670 -14.67 19.37 91.40
CA TYR A 670 -13.25 19.13 91.12
C TYR A 670 -13.02 18.36 89.80
N PHE A 671 -13.89 17.39 89.49
CA PHE A 671 -13.83 16.64 88.23
C PHE A 671 -14.85 17.10 87.17
N SER A 672 -16.08 17.47 87.54
CA SER A 672 -17.09 17.87 86.54
C SER A 672 -16.71 19.17 85.83
N ASP A 673 -16.04 20.07 86.55
CA ASP A 673 -15.64 21.38 86.07
C ASP A 673 -14.14 21.42 85.72
N MET A 674 -13.49 20.25 85.67
CA MET A 674 -12.14 20.07 85.14
C MET A 674 -11.02 20.81 85.91
N TYR A 675 -11.11 20.89 87.25
CA TYR A 675 -10.07 21.51 88.08
C TYR A 675 -8.78 20.66 88.14
N GLY A 676 -8.90 19.34 88.18
CA GLY A 676 -7.75 18.43 88.22
C GLY A 676 -6.94 18.39 86.92
N ALA A 677 -5.74 17.82 86.95
CA ALA A 677 -4.89 17.68 85.74
C ALA A 677 -5.20 16.43 84.90
N THR A 678 -5.92 15.46 85.48
CA THR A 678 -6.35 14.24 84.80
C THR A 678 -7.83 13.99 85.03
N PRO A 679 -8.53 13.33 84.09
CA PRO A 679 -9.89 12.86 84.33
C PRO A 679 -9.89 11.74 85.38
N ARG A 680 -11.10 11.39 85.85
CA ARG A 680 -11.26 10.19 86.66
C ARG A 680 -10.97 8.95 85.82
N SER A 681 -10.29 7.97 86.39
CA SER A 681 -9.92 6.74 85.67
C SER A 681 -10.06 5.48 86.51
N ASP A 682 -9.95 4.34 85.85
CA ASP A 682 -9.64 3.09 86.53
C ASP A 682 -8.20 3.10 87.07
N ASN A 683 -7.91 2.24 88.05
CA ASN A 683 -6.55 2.08 88.59
C ASN A 683 -5.87 0.86 87.95
N VAL A 684 -4.56 0.94 87.84
CA VAL A 684 -3.71 -0.14 87.31
C VAL A 684 -2.85 -0.71 88.43
N TYR A 685 -2.90 -2.03 88.58
CA TYR A 685 -2.20 -2.79 89.63
C TYR A 685 -0.95 -3.50 89.09
N ASN A 686 -0.13 -2.77 88.33
CA ASN A 686 1.08 -3.27 87.72
C ASN A 686 2.28 -2.43 88.17
N TYR A 687 3.44 -3.08 88.31
CA TYR A 687 4.70 -2.37 88.51
C TYR A 687 4.96 -1.44 87.33
N SER A 688 5.08 -0.14 87.61
CA SER A 688 5.55 0.85 86.66
C SER A 688 6.68 1.67 87.29
N ASN A 689 7.49 2.28 86.43
CA ASN A 689 8.52 3.23 86.83
C ASN A 689 8.49 4.47 85.93
N LEU A 690 9.25 5.50 86.31
CA LEU A 690 9.40 6.73 85.54
C LEU A 690 9.80 6.40 84.09
N GLY A 691 8.94 6.79 83.15
CA GLY A 691 9.12 6.59 81.72
C GLY A 691 9.55 7.89 81.04
N THR A 692 8.85 8.26 79.97
CA THR A 692 9.16 9.48 79.21
C THR A 692 8.90 10.73 80.04
N VAL A 693 9.91 11.57 80.19
CA VAL A 693 9.81 12.92 80.78
C VAL A 693 9.74 13.92 79.62
N PHE A 694 8.59 14.56 79.44
CA PHE A 694 8.34 15.51 78.35
C PHE A 694 8.90 16.90 78.67
N ILE A 695 8.96 17.25 79.96
CA ILE A 695 9.45 18.55 80.44
C ILE A 695 10.50 18.31 81.54
N PRO A 696 11.76 17.97 81.17
CA PRO A 696 12.80 17.59 82.13
C PRO A 696 13.16 18.70 83.11
N ASN A 697 13.08 19.96 82.68
CA ASN A 697 13.39 21.13 83.52
C ASN A 697 12.19 21.64 84.33
N HIS A 698 11.08 20.90 84.38
CA HIS A 698 9.92 21.30 85.19
C HIS A 698 10.29 21.25 86.69
N PRO A 699 9.93 22.25 87.52
CA PRO A 699 10.30 22.28 88.93
C PRO A 699 9.96 21.00 89.72
N ILE A 700 8.81 20.38 89.42
CA ILE A 700 8.38 19.08 89.99
C ILE A 700 9.43 17.97 89.79
N MET A 701 10.19 17.99 88.68
CA MET A 701 11.17 16.96 88.33
C MET A 701 12.57 17.22 88.93
N THR A 702 12.73 18.27 89.75
CA THR A 702 14.03 18.63 90.33
C THR A 702 14.57 17.51 91.22
N GLY A 703 15.74 16.97 90.88
CA GLY A 703 16.38 15.88 91.62
C GLY A 703 15.75 14.50 91.42
N ILE A 704 14.76 14.37 90.52
CA ILE A 704 14.03 13.12 90.30
C ILE A 704 14.69 12.31 89.17
N ASN A 705 15.28 11.17 89.52
CA ASN A 705 15.93 10.27 88.57
C ASN A 705 15.16 8.95 88.41
N GLY A 706 14.29 8.62 89.36
CA GLY A 706 13.40 7.47 89.26
C GLY A 706 12.29 7.49 90.29
N VAL A 707 11.11 7.08 89.86
CA VAL A 707 9.96 6.81 90.74
C VAL A 707 9.34 5.51 90.26
N SER A 708 8.93 4.62 91.15
CA SER A 708 8.22 3.40 90.80
C SER A 708 7.07 3.14 91.77
N CYS A 709 6.08 2.33 91.34
CA CYS A 709 4.96 1.90 92.18
C CYS A 709 4.22 0.73 91.52
N ASN A 710 3.54 -0.10 92.32
CA ASN A 710 2.63 -1.15 91.82
C ASN A 710 1.19 -0.66 91.66
N PHE A 711 0.81 0.45 92.30
CA PHE A 711 -0.56 0.98 92.31
C PHE A 711 -0.58 2.36 91.67
N ASN A 712 -1.11 2.41 90.45
CA ASN A 712 -1.00 3.57 89.57
C ASN A 712 -2.38 4.03 89.07
N SER A 713 -2.45 5.31 88.72
CA SER A 713 -3.58 5.85 87.94
C SER A 713 -3.52 5.28 86.52
N GLY A 714 -4.63 4.74 86.02
CA GLY A 714 -4.69 4.09 84.70
C GLY A 714 -4.95 5.01 83.51
N THR A 715 -4.86 6.33 83.69
CA THR A 715 -5.18 7.29 82.63
C THR A 715 -3.95 7.64 81.78
N THR A 716 -4.08 7.51 80.46
CA THR A 716 -3.17 8.13 79.49
C THR A 716 -3.66 9.50 79.02
N GLU A 717 -4.78 9.99 79.58
CA GLU A 717 -5.41 11.27 79.25
C GLU A 717 -5.08 12.33 80.32
N ILE A 718 -5.04 13.58 79.89
CA ILE A 718 -5.00 14.78 80.74
C ILE A 718 -6.22 15.65 80.42
N VAL A 719 -6.62 16.49 81.37
CA VAL A 719 -7.69 17.47 81.16
C VAL A 719 -7.30 18.48 80.06
N PRO A 720 -8.23 18.92 79.19
CA PRO A 720 -7.94 19.97 78.21
C PRO A 720 -7.38 21.24 78.86
N GLY A 721 -6.21 21.70 78.42
CA GLY A 721 -5.50 22.85 79.00
C GLY A 721 -4.48 22.49 80.08
N ALA A 722 -4.49 21.26 80.60
CA ALA A 722 -3.45 20.74 81.48
C ALA A 722 -2.15 20.46 80.71
N VAL A 723 -1.04 20.42 81.43
CA VAL A 723 0.31 20.15 80.90
C VAL A 723 0.79 18.79 81.40
N ARG A 724 1.18 17.91 80.48
CA ARG A 724 1.82 16.63 80.80
C ARG A 724 3.31 16.83 81.00
N VAL A 725 3.80 16.45 82.18
CA VAL A 725 5.22 16.57 82.54
C VAL A 725 5.95 15.25 82.33
N ALA A 726 5.37 14.14 82.79
CA ALA A 726 5.97 12.81 82.65
C ALA A 726 4.93 11.69 82.58
N ASN A 727 5.29 10.62 81.88
CA ASN A 727 4.58 9.35 81.88
C ASN A 727 5.36 8.29 82.66
N ASP A 728 4.66 7.26 83.10
CA ASP A 728 5.29 6.01 83.50
C ASP A 728 5.73 5.21 82.25
N ASN A 729 6.52 4.15 82.46
CA ASN A 729 6.99 3.26 81.40
C ASN A 729 5.89 2.42 80.73
N LEU A 730 4.65 2.48 81.22
CA LEU A 730 3.48 1.86 80.62
C LEU A 730 2.66 2.86 79.78
N GLY A 731 3.08 4.14 79.75
CA GLY A 731 2.43 5.21 79.00
C GLY A 731 1.32 5.93 79.78
N ASN A 732 1.05 5.57 81.03
CA ASN A 732 0.09 6.29 81.88
C ASN A 732 0.67 7.63 82.33
N THR A 733 -0.20 8.61 82.58
CA THR A 733 0.19 9.93 83.07
C THR A 733 0.69 9.81 84.51
N LEU A 734 1.99 10.02 84.71
CA LEU A 734 2.63 9.96 86.02
C LEU A 734 2.63 11.34 86.69
N VAL A 735 2.91 12.40 85.93
CA VAL A 735 2.91 13.79 86.41
C VAL A 735 2.21 14.68 85.40
N ALA A 736 1.18 15.39 85.84
CA ALA A 736 0.53 16.43 85.08
C ALA A 736 0.15 17.60 85.97
N THR A 737 0.19 18.81 85.42
CA THR A 737 -0.19 20.05 86.09
C THR A 737 -1.37 20.69 85.37
N ASN A 738 -2.20 21.43 86.11
CA ASN A 738 -3.30 22.20 85.55
C ASN A 738 -3.40 23.56 86.26
N GLU A 739 -3.61 24.60 85.47
CA GLU A 739 -3.96 25.95 85.92
C GLU A 739 -5.34 26.26 85.34
N PRO A 740 -6.44 25.86 86.02
CA PRO A 740 -7.77 25.93 85.45
C PRO A 740 -8.16 27.36 85.07
N ALA A 741 -8.74 27.52 83.88
CA ALA A 741 -9.06 28.84 83.35
C ALA A 741 -10.08 29.58 84.24
N GLY A 742 -9.74 30.82 84.60
CA GLY A 742 -10.64 31.70 85.36
C GLY A 742 -10.44 31.70 86.87
N ILE A 743 -9.49 30.92 87.39
CA ILE A 743 -9.09 30.92 88.81
C ILE A 743 -7.57 31.00 88.96
N THR A 744 -7.09 31.27 90.18
CA THR A 744 -5.65 31.30 90.49
C THR A 744 -5.15 30.03 91.17
N GLY A 745 -6.06 29.11 91.54
CA GLY A 745 -5.71 27.83 92.13
C GLY A 745 -5.00 26.91 91.14
N LYS A 746 -4.18 25.99 91.67
CA LYS A 746 -3.36 25.08 90.86
C LYS A 746 -3.65 23.64 91.23
N ALA A 747 -3.58 22.75 90.24
CA ALA A 747 -3.70 21.33 90.47
C ALA A 747 -2.51 20.55 89.93
N VAL A 748 -2.10 19.54 90.67
CA VAL A 748 -1.12 18.54 90.22
C VAL A 748 -1.76 17.17 90.34
N THR A 749 -1.53 16.29 89.36
CA THR A 749 -1.79 14.86 89.49
C THR A 749 -0.46 14.11 89.58
N LEU A 750 -0.34 13.26 90.60
CA LEU A 750 0.72 12.26 90.73
C LEU A 750 0.13 10.85 90.61
N GLY A 751 0.47 10.17 89.52
CA GLY A 751 -0.14 8.91 89.08
C GLY A 751 0.29 7.65 89.84
N TYR A 752 0.79 7.76 91.07
CA TYR A 752 1.21 6.62 91.91
C TYR A 752 0.67 6.73 93.34
N PHE A 753 0.59 5.60 94.04
CA PHE A 753 0.06 5.54 95.41
C PHE A 753 1.09 6.02 96.45
N PRO A 754 0.74 6.94 97.39
CA PRO A 754 1.70 7.61 98.27
C PRO A 754 2.20 6.84 99.50
N ILE A 755 1.88 5.56 99.66
CA ILE A 755 2.25 4.80 100.87
C ILE A 755 3.27 3.73 100.51
N ALA A 756 4.38 3.69 101.27
CA ALA A 756 5.43 2.70 101.09
C ALA A 756 4.94 1.25 101.29
N GLY A 757 5.63 0.30 100.65
CA GLY A 757 5.34 -1.13 100.75
C GLY A 757 4.54 -1.70 99.57
N TYR A 758 4.19 -0.87 98.59
CA TYR A 758 3.48 -1.25 97.37
C TYR A 758 4.33 -1.01 96.12
N GLY A 759 5.63 -1.30 96.19
CA GLY A 759 6.56 -1.19 95.06
C GLY A 759 7.21 0.17 94.86
N GLN A 760 7.08 1.09 95.83
CA GLN A 760 7.73 2.40 95.77
C GLN A 760 9.26 2.31 95.92
N SER A 761 9.99 2.86 94.96
CA SER A 761 11.44 3.10 95.03
C SER A 761 11.84 4.41 94.33
N GLY A 762 13.08 4.84 94.54
CA GLY A 762 13.59 6.10 94.01
C GLY A 762 13.12 7.32 94.81
N GLU A 763 13.08 8.49 94.17
CA GLU A 763 12.79 9.79 94.80
C GLU A 763 11.29 10.09 94.90
N TRP A 764 10.47 9.07 95.14
CA TRP A 764 9.00 9.19 95.12
C TRP A 764 8.45 10.11 96.22
N GLN A 765 9.15 10.27 97.35
CA GLN A 765 8.75 11.26 98.38
C GLN A 765 9.12 12.69 97.96
N GLU A 766 10.29 12.88 97.33
CA GLU A 766 10.72 14.20 96.84
C GLU A 766 9.79 14.68 95.74
N LEU A 767 9.30 13.77 94.88
CA LEU A 767 8.33 14.10 93.85
C LEU A 767 7.01 14.63 94.43
N ILE A 768 6.55 14.11 95.58
CA ILE A 768 5.39 14.66 96.31
C ILE A 768 5.75 16.04 96.86
N ALA A 769 6.94 16.18 97.46
CA ALA A 769 7.39 17.43 98.07
C ALA A 769 7.65 18.55 97.05
N ASN A 770 8.01 18.24 95.81
CA ASN A 770 8.15 19.23 94.73
C ASN A 770 6.82 19.60 94.07
N ALA A 771 5.80 18.74 94.18
CA ALA A 771 4.46 18.99 93.66
C ALA A 771 3.63 19.89 94.57
N LEU A 772 3.85 19.77 95.89
CA LEU A 772 3.37 20.71 96.91
C LEU A 772 4.20 21.99 96.86
#